data_AF-A0A077YVZ4-F1
#
_entry.id   AF-A0A077YVZ4-F1
#
_cell.length_a   1.000
_cell.length_b   1.000
_cell.length_c   1.000
_cell.angle_alpha   90.00
_cell.angle_beta   90.00
_cell.angle_gamma   90.00
#
_symmetry.space_group_name_H-M   'P 1'
#
loop_
_entity.id
_entity.type
_entity.pdbx_description
1 polymer ?
#
loop_
_entity_poly.entity_id
_entity_poly.type
_entity_poly.pdbx_seq_one_letter_code
_entity_poly.pdbx_strand_id
1 'polypeptide(L)'
;MGFTVPIVNRDYDDLKSQIQRKIQEEKWQKRLVLIIVSTALLLDNMLYMVIVPIIPDYLRRIGAYTVTYSYEQVNETESSDANMTSRMRRVKEYQSEDQSLGNLFASKAIVQLLVNPFSGMLIDRIGYEIPMIIGLVVMFSSTAIFALGQSYGVLFFARSLQDTSGLAMIANRFPEETERSRSMGIALAFISFGSLVAPPFGGTLYQFAGKPVPFLVLSFVCLLDGFMVFMLIHPKTARTEMGERVKGPNVFRLLLDPYIATCAGALVTANISLAFLEPTIAKWMTETMPTVTEWQIGLVWLPPFIPHLLGVYSAVRLMKRYPRLPWFIAAVGLGLEGISCFIVPFTTNYTGVIIPLAILCYGIALVDTALLPLLGYLVDTRHASVYGSVYAIVDISYSLAYAIGPIVAGGIVASHGFFTLNLIICLSNVLYAPTLSFIKTVYTYKTFDNEEAPFNNFKDDGMPKSNVYGSLAEEPGYSYSYDDIGDQRGMRMNQFDPFAGLATRDNKTASSTFPTNNLTSYSNSYDSRGQNRENMEQFVLQSPPVPDLSDTLAKYLNYVKVLCDQETFAKVKNELDDFASREGPELQTELKQIAMREKNWITPFWIRSMYLGNRLPLPVYSNPGFALPNVVHHSLQDYFNYVATFIHGVFDFKSLIDRKAIAPEYSTGRIKPQKLSMGQFWDIFTAYRQANYCMDILEIQEKTMEPADEHATVMCKNMPFILPVVLKGKIRSLQELSNDLSRIVELANAEKHSKDLAIGAVTMINRDRAALAYQSLQRDETNKRSLNAIKRCTFVVCLDEAMSGKETKDPLERSLVHMITGGGPKYSLFNRWFEKTFQFILTYDGGVGVNYEHTVADGAPLITLMEHVSFRLHGRPLCTYESASMRRFFKGRVENLRAATPQALQWVETMENKNASKVKSAYLIKSAPIACGEIASSLDHLTMDHHYQLMQEVVTGYGIDNHLIALKEIAQQKYDKMPDFFSNQQFDSMFNFRLSTSQVTLGILQPIHWLKCDRVVGYGPVVEDGYGCAYKFSSENMLFFISSMKSCKETDSCRFRDMLTKTLDDMRTFTEAVCAS
;
A
#
# COMPACT_ATOMS: atom_id res chain seq x y z
N MET A 1 -37.98 -12.75 -18.44
CA MET A 1 -37.98 -13.14 -19.87
C MET A 1 -36.69 -12.61 -20.46
N GLY A 2 -35.64 -13.43 -20.51
CA GLY A 2 -34.32 -13.03 -21.02
C GLY A 2 -34.29 -13.04 -22.55
N PHE A 3 -33.73 -11.99 -23.14
CA PHE A 3 -33.56 -11.87 -24.59
C PHE A 3 -32.40 -12.78 -25.04
N THR A 4 -32.67 -13.77 -25.88
CA THR A 4 -31.64 -14.65 -26.44
C THR A 4 -30.97 -13.99 -27.63
N VAL A 5 -29.64 -13.84 -27.61
CA VAL A 5 -28.89 -13.22 -28.70
C VAL A 5 -28.78 -14.23 -29.87
N PRO A 6 -29.34 -13.95 -31.07
CA PRO A 6 -29.50 -14.94 -32.14
C PRO A 6 -28.19 -15.55 -32.66
N ILE A 7 -27.09 -14.79 -32.59
CA ILE A 7 -25.79 -15.19 -33.12
C ILE A 7 -25.05 -16.14 -32.16
N VAL A 8 -25.34 -16.07 -30.86
CA VAL A 8 -24.58 -16.78 -29.81
C VAL A 8 -25.43 -17.85 -29.11
N ASN A 9 -26.74 -17.90 -29.39
CA ASN A 9 -27.71 -18.82 -28.79
C ASN A 9 -27.58 -18.92 -27.26
N ARG A 10 -27.37 -17.76 -26.60
CA ARG A 10 -27.24 -17.62 -25.15
C ARG A 10 -28.11 -16.48 -24.67
N ASP A 11 -28.57 -16.60 -23.43
CA ASP A 11 -29.34 -15.56 -22.74
C ASP A 11 -28.47 -14.31 -22.54
N TYR A 12 -29.02 -13.13 -22.84
CA TYR A 12 -28.33 -11.85 -22.76
C TYR A 12 -27.77 -11.59 -21.35
N ASP A 13 -28.51 -11.96 -20.31
CA ASP A 13 -28.08 -11.75 -18.93
C ASP A 13 -26.88 -12.65 -18.55
N ASP A 14 -26.85 -13.89 -19.04
CA ASP A 14 -25.70 -14.79 -18.89
C ASP A 14 -24.47 -14.26 -19.64
N LEU A 15 -24.65 -13.84 -20.90
CA LEU A 15 -23.57 -13.27 -21.71
C LEU A 15 -23.00 -11.99 -21.06
N LYS A 16 -23.86 -11.11 -20.56
CA LYS A 16 -23.48 -9.88 -19.86
C LYS A 16 -22.71 -10.19 -18.58
N SER A 17 -23.14 -11.18 -17.79
CA SER A 17 -22.47 -11.58 -16.55
C SER A 17 -21.09 -12.21 -16.80
N GLN A 18 -20.94 -13.03 -17.85
CA GLN A 18 -19.67 -13.62 -18.24
C GLN A 18 -18.68 -12.58 -18.78
N ILE A 19 -19.18 -11.64 -19.59
CA ILE A 19 -18.38 -10.50 -20.07
C ILE A 19 -17.94 -9.64 -18.87
N GLN A 20 -18.84 -9.33 -17.93
CA GLN A 20 -18.48 -8.58 -16.71
C GLN A 20 -17.46 -9.33 -15.85
N ARG A 21 -17.60 -10.65 -15.65
CA ARG A 21 -16.61 -11.46 -14.92
C ARG A 21 -15.24 -11.45 -15.60
N LYS A 22 -15.18 -11.63 -16.92
CA LYS A 22 -13.90 -11.58 -17.67
C LYS A 22 -13.29 -10.17 -17.65
N ILE A 23 -14.11 -9.13 -17.73
CA ILE A 23 -13.66 -7.73 -17.60
C ILE A 23 -13.16 -7.44 -16.18
N GLN A 24 -13.62 -8.17 -15.16
CA GLN A 24 -13.12 -8.02 -13.78
C GLN A 24 -11.77 -8.70 -13.52
N GLU A 25 -11.32 -9.62 -14.38
CA GLU A 25 -10.00 -10.25 -14.24
C GLU A 25 -8.89 -9.23 -14.57
N GLU A 26 -7.96 -9.00 -13.63
CA GLU A 26 -6.90 -7.99 -13.74
C GLU A 26 -6.07 -8.14 -15.04
N LYS A 27 -5.79 -9.38 -15.45
CA LYS A 27 -5.03 -9.70 -16.65
C LYS A 27 -5.73 -9.26 -17.94
N TRP A 28 -7.06 -9.39 -18.01
CA TRP A 28 -7.85 -8.92 -19.16
C TRP A 28 -7.98 -7.40 -19.16
N GLN A 29 -8.15 -6.78 -18.00
CA GLN A 29 -8.15 -5.32 -17.90
C GLN A 29 -6.84 -4.70 -18.40
N LYS A 30 -5.69 -5.21 -17.95
CA LYS A 30 -4.38 -4.73 -18.41
C LYS A 30 -4.25 -4.81 -19.94
N ARG A 31 -4.70 -5.92 -20.55
CA ARG A 31 -4.67 -6.10 -22.02
C ARG A 31 -5.63 -5.17 -22.75
N LEU A 32 -6.85 -5.00 -22.24
CA LEU A 32 -7.83 -4.09 -22.83
C LEU A 32 -7.34 -2.64 -22.79
N VAL A 33 -6.79 -2.21 -21.65
CA VAL A 33 -6.17 -0.88 -21.49
C VAL A 33 -5.04 -0.67 -22.50
N LEU A 34 -4.17 -1.67 -22.69
CA LEU A 34 -3.10 -1.60 -23.69
C LEU A 34 -3.66 -1.45 -25.12
N ILE A 35 -4.71 -2.20 -25.48
CA ILE A 35 -5.34 -2.14 -26.81
C ILE A 35 -5.97 -0.76 -27.05
N ILE A 36 -6.72 -0.26 -26.07
CA ILE A 36 -7.38 1.05 -26.13
C ILE A 36 -6.34 2.15 -26.34
N VAL A 37 -5.33 2.22 -25.47
CA VAL A 37 -4.30 3.27 -25.58
C VAL A 37 -3.51 3.16 -26.89
N SER A 38 -3.15 1.94 -27.29
CA SER A 38 -2.43 1.74 -28.56
C SER A 38 -3.27 2.18 -29.76
N THR A 39 -4.59 1.97 -29.71
CA THR A 39 -5.53 2.42 -30.76
C THR A 39 -5.66 3.94 -30.76
N ALA A 40 -5.83 4.57 -29.60
CA ALA A 40 -5.89 6.03 -29.48
C ALA A 40 -4.61 6.70 -30.01
N LEU A 41 -3.43 6.18 -29.65
CA LEU A 41 -2.15 6.72 -30.10
C LEU A 41 -1.90 6.49 -31.60
N LEU A 42 -2.37 5.37 -32.15
CA LEU A 42 -2.38 5.11 -33.59
C LEU A 42 -3.26 6.13 -34.31
N LEU A 43 -4.47 6.38 -33.81
CA LEU A 43 -5.41 7.33 -34.42
C LEU A 43 -4.85 8.75 -34.43
N ASP A 44 -4.22 9.18 -33.34
CA ASP A 44 -3.63 10.52 -33.26
C ASP A 44 -2.55 10.75 -34.31
N ASN A 45 -1.67 9.76 -34.49
CA ASN A 45 -0.60 9.81 -35.49
C ASN A 45 -1.15 9.63 -36.91
N MET A 46 -2.18 8.81 -37.08
CA MET A 46 -2.86 8.71 -38.37
C MET A 46 -3.47 10.06 -38.78
N LEU A 47 -4.16 10.73 -37.87
CA LEU A 47 -4.73 12.06 -38.10
C LEU A 47 -3.65 13.11 -38.40
N TYR A 48 -2.45 12.94 -37.83
CA TYR A 48 -1.31 13.82 -38.13
C TYR A 48 -0.79 13.65 -39.56
N MET A 49 -0.63 12.42 -40.05
CA MET A 49 -0.01 12.17 -41.36
C MET A 49 -1.02 12.10 -42.52
N VAL A 50 -2.30 11.83 -42.25
CA VAL A 50 -3.34 11.71 -43.29
C VAL A 50 -3.59 13.01 -44.03
N ILE A 51 -3.33 14.16 -43.40
CA ILE A 51 -3.55 15.49 -43.96
C ILE A 51 -2.50 15.85 -45.02
N VAL A 52 -1.30 15.27 -44.95
CA VAL A 52 -0.16 15.60 -45.81
C VAL A 52 -0.49 15.48 -47.30
N PRO A 53 -1.07 14.37 -47.80
CA PRO A 53 -1.47 14.27 -49.21
C PRO A 53 -2.76 15.01 -49.57
N ILE A 54 -3.59 15.38 -48.59
CA ILE A 54 -4.95 15.91 -48.83
C ILE A 54 -4.96 17.43 -48.88
N ILE A 55 -4.34 18.07 -47.89
CA ILE A 55 -4.57 19.49 -47.61
C ILE A 55 -3.94 20.45 -48.62
N PRO A 56 -2.69 20.27 -49.08
CA PRO A 56 -2.11 21.14 -50.09
C PRO A 56 -2.97 21.19 -51.36
N ASP A 57 -3.39 20.02 -51.87
CA ASP A 57 -4.27 19.93 -53.03
C ASP A 57 -5.66 20.52 -52.75
N TYR A 58 -6.25 20.24 -51.59
CA TYR A 58 -7.57 20.78 -51.22
C TYR A 58 -7.56 22.31 -51.08
N LEU A 59 -6.55 22.90 -50.44
CA LEU A 59 -6.42 24.35 -50.28
C LEU A 59 -6.22 25.08 -51.62
N ARG A 60 -5.46 24.47 -52.53
CA ARG A 60 -5.33 24.94 -53.92
C ARG A 60 -6.68 24.90 -54.66
N ARG A 61 -7.49 23.84 -54.47
CA ARG A 61 -8.81 23.68 -55.10
C ARG A 61 -9.86 24.67 -54.60
N ILE A 62 -9.87 25.00 -53.31
CA ILE A 62 -10.82 25.98 -52.75
C ILE A 62 -10.38 27.44 -52.94
N GLY A 63 -9.21 27.68 -53.56
CA GLY A 63 -8.70 29.02 -53.82
C GLY A 63 -8.20 29.75 -52.57
N ALA A 64 -7.61 29.04 -51.61
CA ALA A 64 -7.14 29.62 -50.34
C ALA A 64 -5.90 30.53 -50.48
N TYR A 65 -5.22 30.50 -51.63
CA TYR A 65 -3.95 31.20 -51.86
C TYR A 65 -4.07 32.24 -52.98
N THR A 66 -3.27 33.30 -52.88
CA THR A 66 -3.07 34.23 -53.99
C THR A 66 -2.18 33.56 -55.05
N VAL A 67 -2.67 33.45 -56.29
CA VAL A 67 -1.95 32.79 -57.38
C VAL A 67 -1.19 33.83 -58.20
N THR A 68 0.13 33.70 -58.26
CA THR A 68 0.98 34.40 -59.22
C THR A 68 1.33 33.45 -60.38
N TYR A 69 1.57 34.03 -61.55
CA TYR A 69 1.96 33.28 -62.74
C TYR A 69 3.36 33.68 -63.14
N SER A 70 4.30 32.74 -63.10
CA SER A 70 5.62 32.86 -63.68
C SER A 70 5.67 32.15 -65.04
N TYR A 71 6.62 32.55 -65.88
CA TYR A 71 6.83 31.96 -67.20
C TYR A 71 8.24 31.37 -67.23
N GLU A 72 8.34 30.06 -67.40
CA GLU A 72 9.61 29.37 -67.59
C GLU A 72 9.79 29.01 -69.07
N GLN A 73 11.01 29.20 -69.59
CA GLN A 73 11.34 28.81 -70.95
C GLN A 73 11.69 27.32 -70.96
N VAL A 74 10.89 26.50 -71.66
CA VAL A 74 11.16 25.08 -71.85
C VAL A 74 11.62 24.85 -73.28
N ASN A 75 12.79 24.22 -73.45
CA ASN A 75 13.31 23.79 -74.74
C ASN A 75 12.73 22.42 -75.07
N GLU A 76 11.75 22.35 -75.97
CA GLU A 76 11.23 21.10 -76.51
C GLU A 76 11.97 20.77 -77.82
N THR A 77 13.09 20.02 -77.74
CA THR A 77 13.51 18.96 -78.71
C THR A 77 14.93 18.49 -78.40
N GLU A 78 15.06 17.30 -77.82
CA GLU A 78 16.23 16.43 -78.01
C GLU A 78 15.98 15.61 -79.29
N SER A 79 16.13 16.22 -80.46
CA SER A 79 16.29 15.49 -81.72
C SER A 79 17.12 16.30 -82.70
N SER A 80 18.05 15.62 -83.35
CA SER A 80 19.27 16.07 -84.04
C SER A 80 19.14 17.03 -85.24
N ASP A 81 18.09 17.84 -85.37
CA ASP A 81 17.87 18.71 -86.53
C ASP A 81 17.57 20.17 -86.14
N ALA A 82 18.61 21.00 -86.18
CA ALA A 82 18.74 22.45 -86.43
C ALA A 82 17.60 23.49 -86.20
N ASN A 83 16.47 23.22 -85.55
CA ASN A 83 15.42 24.22 -85.25
C ASN A 83 14.96 24.14 -83.79
N MET A 84 15.55 24.97 -82.92
CA MET A 84 15.19 25.07 -81.50
C MET A 84 13.94 25.95 -81.32
N THR A 85 12.79 25.33 -81.08
CA THR A 85 11.57 26.03 -80.65
C THR A 85 11.48 26.07 -79.13
N SER A 86 11.64 27.26 -78.53
CA SER A 86 11.41 27.47 -77.11
C SER A 86 9.95 27.87 -76.86
N ARG A 87 9.26 27.17 -75.95
CA ARG A 87 7.90 27.52 -75.53
C ARG A 87 7.91 28.05 -74.10
N MET A 88 7.22 29.16 -73.83
CA MET A 88 6.99 29.61 -72.46
C MET A 88 5.94 28.69 -71.80
N ARG A 89 6.35 27.97 -70.76
CA ARG A 89 5.46 27.23 -69.88
C ARG A 89 4.99 28.16 -68.77
N ARG A 90 3.67 28.34 -68.68
CA ARG A 90 3.04 29.10 -67.59
C ARG A 90 3.08 28.24 -66.32
N VAL A 91 3.85 28.66 -65.32
CA VAL A 91 3.96 28.01 -64.01
C VAL A 91 3.04 28.75 -63.03
N LYS A 92 2.24 28.00 -62.27
CA LYS A 92 1.37 28.55 -61.22
C LYS A 92 2.14 28.53 -59.91
N GLU A 93 2.38 29.71 -59.35
CA GLU A 93 2.96 29.87 -58.02
C GLU A 93 1.89 30.28 -57.02
N TYR A 94 1.81 29.55 -55.90
CA TYR A 94 0.90 29.86 -54.81
C TYR A 94 1.66 30.66 -53.74
N GLN A 95 1.34 31.95 -53.61
CA GLN A 95 1.96 32.78 -52.59
C GLN A 95 1.60 32.27 -51.19
N SER A 96 2.60 32.29 -50.30
CA SER A 96 2.50 31.91 -48.88
C SER A 96 1.94 30.50 -48.59
N GLU A 97 2.00 29.59 -49.56
CA GLU A 97 1.59 28.19 -49.38
C GLU A 97 2.41 27.51 -48.26
N ASP A 98 3.74 27.56 -48.36
CA ASP A 98 4.68 26.95 -47.41
C ASP A 98 4.44 27.46 -45.97
N GLN A 99 4.19 28.76 -45.80
CA GLN A 99 3.93 29.38 -44.51
C GLN A 99 2.56 28.99 -43.94
N SER A 100 1.52 28.96 -44.77
CA SER A 100 0.16 28.59 -44.34
C SER A 100 0.09 27.11 -43.95
N LEU A 101 0.73 26.24 -44.74
CA LEU A 101 0.86 24.82 -44.40
C LEU A 101 1.66 24.65 -43.12
N GLY A 102 2.81 25.31 -42.99
CA GLY A 102 3.63 25.27 -41.78
C GLY A 102 2.86 25.70 -40.52
N ASN A 103 2.07 26.77 -40.61
CA ASN A 103 1.22 27.23 -39.51
C ASN A 103 0.13 26.22 -39.16
N LEU A 104 -0.47 25.55 -40.15
CA LEU A 104 -1.48 24.52 -39.93
C LEU A 104 -0.89 23.26 -39.29
N PHE A 105 0.33 22.87 -39.66
CA PHE A 105 1.04 21.74 -39.04
C PHE A 105 1.46 22.05 -37.60
N ALA A 106 1.92 23.28 -37.33
CA ALA A 106 2.36 23.71 -36.00
C ALA A 106 1.19 23.97 -35.02
N SER A 107 -0.03 24.23 -35.52
CA SER A 107 -1.15 24.68 -34.66
C SER A 107 -1.53 23.66 -33.57
N LYS A 108 -1.52 22.36 -33.90
CA LYS A 108 -1.74 21.28 -32.93
C LYS A 108 -0.69 21.32 -31.81
N ALA A 109 0.58 21.36 -32.19
CA ALA A 109 1.69 21.33 -31.25
C ALA A 109 1.71 22.56 -30.32
N ILE A 110 1.35 23.74 -30.83
CA ILE A 110 1.24 24.97 -30.01
C ILE A 110 0.15 24.84 -28.95
N VAL A 111 -1.03 24.30 -29.31
CA VAL A 111 -2.11 24.09 -28.32
C VAL A 111 -1.71 23.04 -27.29
N GLN A 112 -1.11 21.92 -27.71
CA GLN A 112 -0.60 20.90 -26.80
C GLN A 112 0.42 21.47 -25.81
N LEU A 113 1.32 22.35 -26.24
CA LEU A 113 2.29 23.01 -25.36
C LEU A 113 1.61 23.86 -24.26
N LEU A 114 0.46 24.47 -24.55
CA LEU A 114 -0.32 25.24 -23.57
C LEU A 114 -1.15 24.35 -22.63
N VAL A 115 -1.68 23.23 -23.13
CA VAL A 115 -2.59 22.34 -22.38
C VAL A 115 -1.84 21.33 -21.52
N ASN A 116 -0.72 20.79 -22.02
CA ASN A 116 0.01 19.69 -21.38
C ASN A 116 0.45 19.96 -19.92
N PRO A 117 0.95 21.17 -19.55
CA PRO A 117 1.30 21.47 -18.16
C PRO A 117 0.12 21.30 -17.18
N PHE A 118 -1.10 21.56 -17.63
CA PHE A 118 -2.32 21.38 -16.83
C PHE A 118 -2.82 19.95 -16.87
N SER A 119 -2.65 19.24 -18.00
CA SER A 119 -3.09 17.86 -18.17
C SER A 119 -2.47 16.92 -17.14
N GLY A 120 -1.15 17.02 -16.89
CA GLY A 120 -0.46 16.19 -15.92
C GLY A 120 -1.02 16.38 -14.50
N MET A 121 -1.18 17.65 -14.10
CA MET A 121 -1.77 18.01 -12.80
C MET A 121 -3.21 17.53 -12.66
N LEU A 122 -3.99 17.57 -13.75
CA LEU A 122 -5.38 17.10 -13.76
C LEU A 122 -5.46 15.57 -13.65
N ILE A 123 -4.60 14.86 -14.39
CA ILE A 123 -4.50 13.39 -14.40
C ILE A 123 -4.10 12.87 -13.02
N ASP A 124 -3.10 13.49 -12.39
CA ASP A 124 -2.64 13.07 -11.06
C ASP A 124 -3.71 13.31 -9.98
N ARG A 125 -4.62 14.28 -10.18
CA ARG A 125 -5.69 14.61 -9.23
C ARG A 125 -6.97 13.80 -9.46
N ILE A 126 -7.48 13.75 -10.69
CA ILE A 126 -8.79 13.17 -11.04
C ILE A 126 -8.65 11.71 -11.51
N GLY A 127 -7.48 11.32 -12.01
CA GLY A 127 -7.21 10.00 -12.57
C GLY A 127 -7.19 10.04 -14.09
N TYR A 128 -6.85 8.91 -14.71
CA TYR A 128 -6.58 8.82 -16.14
C TYR A 128 -7.85 8.63 -16.99
N GLU A 129 -8.91 8.04 -16.42
CA GLU A 129 -10.08 7.63 -17.21
C GLU A 129 -10.88 8.81 -17.77
N ILE A 130 -11.11 9.85 -16.96
CA ILE A 130 -11.94 11.01 -17.35
C ILE A 130 -11.22 11.87 -18.41
N PRO A 131 -9.94 12.27 -18.23
CA PRO A 131 -9.19 12.99 -19.25
C PRO A 131 -9.11 12.23 -20.58
N MET A 132 -8.97 10.91 -20.56
CA MET A 132 -8.95 10.10 -21.78
C MET A 132 -10.28 10.14 -22.54
N ILE A 133 -11.43 10.04 -21.85
CA ILE A 133 -12.75 10.20 -22.51
C ILE A 133 -12.86 11.58 -23.13
N ILE A 134 -12.49 12.63 -22.39
CA ILE A 134 -12.54 14.01 -22.88
C ILE A 134 -11.69 14.14 -24.15
N GLY A 135 -10.46 13.62 -24.14
CA GLY A 135 -9.57 13.60 -25.29
C GLY A 135 -10.18 12.89 -26.50
N LEU A 136 -10.73 11.69 -26.33
CA LEU A 136 -11.38 10.93 -27.40
C LEU A 136 -12.64 11.63 -27.95
N VAL A 137 -13.45 12.26 -27.11
CA VAL A 137 -14.63 13.03 -27.55
C VAL A 137 -14.21 14.26 -28.33
N VAL A 138 -13.18 14.97 -27.88
CA VAL A 138 -12.62 16.13 -28.57
C VAL A 138 -12.01 15.71 -29.91
N MET A 139 -11.25 14.61 -29.95
CA MET A 139 -10.67 14.05 -31.17
C MET A 139 -11.75 13.62 -32.17
N PHE A 140 -12.80 12.93 -31.72
CA PHE A 140 -13.96 12.57 -32.53
C PHE A 140 -14.62 13.81 -33.15
N SER A 141 -14.92 14.80 -32.32
CA SER A 141 -15.62 16.03 -32.72
C SER A 141 -14.77 16.86 -33.68
N SER A 142 -13.49 17.04 -33.36
CA SER A 142 -12.54 17.76 -34.20
C SER A 142 -12.37 17.07 -35.56
N THR A 143 -12.22 15.75 -35.59
CA THR A 143 -12.07 15.00 -36.86
C THR A 143 -13.33 15.10 -37.72
N ALA A 144 -14.52 15.06 -37.10
CA ALA A 144 -15.78 15.28 -37.80
C ALA A 144 -15.89 16.71 -38.35
N ILE A 145 -15.49 17.72 -37.58
CA ILE A 145 -15.43 19.12 -38.05
C ILE A 145 -14.44 19.25 -39.22
N PHE A 146 -13.30 18.55 -39.17
CA PHE A 146 -12.30 18.56 -40.24
C PHE A 146 -12.84 17.96 -41.55
N ALA A 147 -13.66 16.91 -41.46
CA ALA A 147 -14.35 16.30 -42.59
C ALA A 147 -15.31 17.27 -43.30
N LEU A 148 -16.03 18.07 -42.50
CA LEU A 148 -17.05 19.02 -42.97
C LEU A 148 -16.48 20.42 -43.28
N GLY A 149 -15.26 20.73 -42.81
CA GLY A 149 -14.66 22.06 -42.88
C GLY A 149 -14.31 22.49 -44.30
N GLN A 150 -14.91 23.61 -44.73
CA GLN A 150 -14.74 24.17 -46.08
C GLN A 150 -13.83 25.40 -46.15
N SER A 151 -13.40 25.96 -45.01
CA SER A 151 -12.51 27.13 -44.95
C SER A 151 -11.21 26.83 -44.24
N TYR A 152 -10.15 27.58 -44.56
CA TYR A 152 -8.86 27.48 -43.87
C TYR A 152 -9.00 27.69 -42.36
N GLY A 153 -9.82 28.66 -41.93
CA GLY A 153 -10.05 28.94 -40.50
C GLY A 153 -10.72 27.77 -39.75
N VAL A 154 -11.69 27.08 -40.36
CA VAL A 154 -12.33 25.91 -39.76
C VAL A 154 -11.35 24.73 -39.68
N LEU A 155 -10.53 24.54 -40.71
CA LEU A 155 -9.51 23.49 -40.71
C LEU A 155 -8.42 23.75 -39.68
N PHE A 156 -8.00 25.00 -39.55
CA PHE A 156 -7.07 25.44 -38.51
C PHE A 156 -7.63 25.19 -37.12
N PHE A 157 -8.89 25.60 -36.86
CA PHE A 157 -9.54 25.40 -35.57
C PHE A 157 -9.69 23.91 -35.22
N ALA A 158 -10.18 23.10 -36.17
CA ALA A 158 -10.32 21.67 -35.97
C ALA A 158 -8.97 21.04 -35.64
N ARG A 159 -7.93 21.34 -36.42
CA ARG A 159 -6.60 20.77 -36.23
C ARG A 159 -6.01 21.10 -34.85
N SER A 160 -6.20 22.33 -34.39
CA SER A 160 -5.71 22.81 -33.10
C SER A 160 -6.32 22.08 -31.90
N LEU A 161 -7.47 21.42 -32.04
CA LEU A 161 -8.15 20.71 -30.95
C LEU A 161 -7.78 19.23 -30.82
N GLN A 162 -7.06 18.62 -31.76
CA GLN A 162 -6.81 17.16 -31.75
C GLN A 162 -5.71 16.79 -30.74
N ASP A 163 -6.09 16.21 -29.59
CA ASP A 163 -5.15 15.76 -28.53
C ASP A 163 -5.58 14.45 -27.85
N THR A 164 -4.62 13.63 -27.41
CA THR A 164 -4.83 12.35 -26.70
C THR A 164 -3.81 12.12 -25.59
N SER A 165 -4.25 11.98 -24.34
CA SER A 165 -3.42 11.74 -23.15
C SER A 165 -3.22 10.23 -22.82
N GLY A 166 -2.75 9.44 -23.80
CA GLY A 166 -2.70 7.97 -23.68
C GLY A 166 -1.51 7.38 -22.89
N LEU A 167 -0.30 7.92 -23.06
CA LEU A 167 0.94 7.30 -22.56
C LEU A 167 0.99 7.19 -21.02
N ALA A 168 0.49 8.21 -20.33
CA ALA A 168 0.49 8.25 -18.87
C ALA A 168 -0.35 7.13 -18.23
N MET A 169 -1.42 6.70 -18.91
CA MET A 169 -2.29 5.61 -18.43
C MET A 169 -1.60 4.24 -18.50
N ILE A 170 -0.77 3.99 -19.53
CA ILE A 170 0.03 2.75 -19.61
C ILE A 170 1.03 2.69 -18.46
N ALA A 171 1.75 3.78 -18.20
CA ALA A 171 2.74 3.83 -17.12
C ALA A 171 2.12 3.52 -15.75
N ASN A 172 0.93 4.06 -15.49
CA ASN A 172 0.22 3.83 -14.23
C ASN A 172 -0.35 2.40 -14.09
N ARG A 173 -0.83 1.79 -15.19
CA ARG A 173 -1.42 0.43 -15.14
C ARG A 173 -0.37 -0.69 -15.12
N PHE A 174 0.84 -0.41 -15.61
CA PHE A 174 1.98 -1.31 -15.65
C PHE A 174 3.15 -0.71 -14.84
N PRO A 175 3.13 -0.78 -13.49
CA PRO A 175 4.17 -0.17 -12.65
C PRO A 175 5.49 -0.95 -12.68
N GLU A 176 5.46 -2.26 -12.97
CA GLU A 176 6.67 -3.09 -13.03
C GLU A 176 7.52 -2.71 -14.25
N GLU A 177 8.82 -2.40 -14.04
CA GLU A 177 9.72 -1.82 -15.05
C GLU A 177 9.77 -2.63 -16.37
N THR A 178 9.79 -3.96 -16.26
CA THR A 178 9.86 -4.86 -17.41
C THR A 178 8.55 -4.91 -18.18
N GLU A 179 7.40 -4.95 -17.50
CA GLU A 179 6.08 -4.87 -18.13
C GLU A 179 5.85 -3.49 -18.74
N ARG A 180 6.24 -2.42 -18.04
CA ARG A 180 6.13 -1.03 -18.49
C ARG A 180 6.88 -0.81 -19.79
N SER A 181 8.16 -1.20 -19.84
CA SER A 181 9.01 -1.04 -21.02
C SER A 181 8.45 -1.80 -22.21
N ARG A 182 7.90 -3.01 -22.00
CA ARG A 182 7.27 -3.80 -23.05
C ARG A 182 5.98 -3.15 -23.56
N SER A 183 5.11 -2.71 -22.65
CA SER A 183 3.84 -2.06 -23.00
C SER A 183 4.05 -0.73 -23.73
N MET A 184 5.02 0.07 -23.29
CA MET A 184 5.44 1.30 -23.98
C MET A 184 6.00 1.01 -25.38
N GLY A 185 6.85 -0.02 -25.52
CA GLY A 185 7.35 -0.44 -26.83
C GLY A 185 6.24 -0.84 -27.81
N ILE A 186 5.17 -1.49 -27.32
CA ILE A 186 3.99 -1.82 -28.14
C ILE A 186 3.24 -0.54 -28.54
N ALA A 187 3.01 0.37 -27.60
CA ALA A 187 2.32 1.64 -27.87
C ALA A 187 3.09 2.50 -28.89
N LEU A 188 4.42 2.59 -28.76
CA LEU A 188 5.29 3.27 -29.73
C LEU A 188 5.19 2.62 -31.12
N ALA A 189 5.19 1.29 -31.21
CA ALA A 189 5.02 0.62 -32.50
C ALA A 189 3.69 0.98 -33.19
N PHE A 190 2.63 1.23 -32.42
CA PHE A 190 1.33 1.68 -32.94
C PHE A 190 1.34 3.15 -33.38
N ILE A 191 2.04 4.02 -32.63
CA ILE A 191 2.33 5.41 -33.03
C ILE A 191 2.99 5.41 -34.41
N SER A 192 4.09 4.67 -34.52
CA SER A 192 4.83 4.51 -35.76
C SER A 192 3.92 3.98 -36.86
N PHE A 193 3.18 2.90 -36.59
CA PHE A 193 2.33 2.26 -37.59
C PHE A 193 1.24 3.20 -38.12
N GLY A 194 0.67 4.05 -37.25
CA GLY A 194 -0.25 5.11 -37.65
C GLY A 194 0.38 6.07 -38.66
N SER A 195 1.59 6.54 -38.39
CA SER A 195 2.33 7.43 -39.30
C SER A 195 2.67 6.77 -40.65
N LEU A 196 2.95 5.46 -40.66
CA LEU A 196 3.23 4.69 -41.89
C LEU A 196 1.99 4.59 -42.78
N VAL A 197 0.87 4.15 -42.22
CA VAL A 197 -0.33 3.80 -42.98
C VAL A 197 -1.08 5.03 -43.45
N ALA A 198 -0.93 6.15 -42.74
CA ALA A 198 -1.75 7.33 -42.95
C ALA A 198 -1.60 8.05 -44.30
N PRO A 199 -0.40 8.28 -44.87
CA PRO A 199 -0.31 8.90 -46.20
C PRO A 199 -0.92 8.02 -47.31
N PRO A 200 -0.62 6.71 -47.42
CA PRO A 200 -1.31 5.83 -48.36
C PRO A 200 -2.82 5.77 -48.13
N PHE A 201 -3.26 5.66 -46.87
CA PHE A 201 -4.67 5.63 -46.48
C PHE A 201 -5.39 6.92 -46.90
N GLY A 202 -4.82 8.08 -46.55
CA GLY A 202 -5.37 9.40 -46.83
C GLY A 202 -5.42 9.71 -48.32
N GLY A 203 -4.31 9.51 -49.03
CA GLY A 203 -4.21 9.77 -50.47
C GLY A 203 -5.18 8.90 -51.28
N THR A 204 -5.23 7.60 -50.98
CA THR A 204 -6.11 6.64 -51.69
C THR A 204 -7.58 6.99 -51.46
N LEU A 205 -8.02 7.12 -50.20
CA LEU A 205 -9.42 7.43 -49.91
C LEU A 205 -9.83 8.81 -50.41
N TYR A 206 -8.93 9.80 -50.36
CA TYR A 206 -9.18 11.12 -50.92
C TYR A 206 -9.38 11.08 -52.44
N GLN A 207 -8.56 10.31 -53.16
CA GLN A 207 -8.68 10.18 -54.61
C GLN A 207 -9.98 9.47 -55.04
N PHE A 208 -10.40 8.43 -54.32
CA PHE A 208 -11.57 7.63 -54.70
C PHE A 208 -12.90 8.16 -54.15
N ALA A 209 -12.89 8.81 -53.00
CA ALA A 209 -14.12 9.14 -52.27
C ALA A 209 -14.18 10.59 -51.77
N GLY A 210 -13.17 11.40 -52.10
CA GLY A 210 -13.09 12.81 -51.74
C GLY A 210 -12.64 13.07 -50.30
N LYS A 211 -12.52 14.35 -49.95
CA LYS A 211 -12.00 14.81 -48.64
C LYS A 211 -12.72 14.21 -47.43
N PRO A 212 -14.07 14.17 -47.34
CA PRO A 212 -14.73 13.83 -46.09
C PRO A 212 -14.48 12.39 -45.62
N VAL A 213 -14.29 11.45 -46.55
CA VAL A 213 -14.28 10.01 -46.27
C VAL A 213 -13.12 9.55 -45.38
N PRO A 214 -11.84 9.90 -45.64
CA PRO A 214 -10.74 9.56 -44.75
C PRO A 214 -10.99 9.98 -43.29
N PHE A 215 -11.51 11.20 -43.08
CA PHE A 215 -11.76 11.74 -41.75
C PHE A 215 -13.00 11.13 -41.09
N LEU A 216 -14.07 10.83 -41.83
CA LEU A 216 -15.25 10.15 -41.27
C LEU A 216 -14.91 8.72 -40.82
N VAL A 217 -14.09 8.00 -41.58
CA VAL A 217 -13.61 6.67 -41.18
C VAL A 217 -12.81 6.75 -39.87
N LEU A 218 -11.86 7.69 -39.78
CA LEU A 218 -11.06 7.88 -38.55
C LEU A 218 -11.92 8.32 -37.36
N SER A 219 -12.90 9.20 -37.59
CA SER A 219 -13.88 9.63 -36.57
C SER A 219 -14.70 8.43 -36.07
N PHE A 220 -15.13 7.52 -36.95
CA PHE A 220 -15.85 6.32 -36.54
C PHE A 220 -14.99 5.36 -35.71
N VAL A 221 -13.71 5.17 -36.06
CA VAL A 221 -12.78 4.36 -35.25
C VAL A 221 -12.54 5.01 -33.87
N CYS A 222 -12.41 6.33 -33.82
CA CYS A 222 -12.30 7.08 -32.56
C CYS A 222 -13.54 6.91 -31.67
N LEU A 223 -14.74 6.85 -32.26
CA LEU A 223 -15.99 6.59 -31.54
C LEU A 223 -16.03 5.17 -30.95
N LEU A 224 -15.57 4.17 -31.71
CA LEU A 224 -15.49 2.78 -31.23
C LEU A 224 -14.49 2.64 -30.07
N ASP A 225 -13.34 3.31 -30.15
CA ASP A 225 -12.35 3.32 -29.08
C ASP A 225 -12.89 4.01 -27.81
N GLY A 226 -13.58 5.15 -27.97
CA GLY A 226 -14.30 5.81 -26.88
C GLY A 226 -15.38 4.94 -26.22
N PHE A 227 -16.07 4.11 -27.01
CA PHE A 227 -17.03 3.14 -26.49
C PHE A 227 -16.36 2.01 -25.71
N MET A 228 -15.20 1.52 -26.16
CA MET A 228 -14.41 0.53 -25.40
C MET A 228 -13.95 1.07 -24.05
N VAL A 229 -13.51 2.33 -23.99
CA VAL A 229 -13.20 3.03 -22.73
C VAL A 229 -14.42 3.08 -21.83
N PHE A 230 -15.57 3.48 -22.35
CA PHE A 230 -16.81 3.56 -21.58
C PHE A 230 -17.24 2.21 -21.01
N MET A 231 -17.06 1.11 -21.76
CA MET A 231 -17.32 -0.25 -21.27
C MET A 231 -16.37 -0.68 -20.16
N LEU A 232 -15.13 -0.20 -20.16
CA LEU A 232 -14.12 -0.52 -19.15
C LEU A 232 -14.31 0.31 -17.87
N ILE A 233 -14.93 1.50 -17.99
CA ILE A 233 -15.24 2.36 -16.85
C ILE A 233 -16.44 1.79 -16.10
N HIS A 234 -16.12 1.03 -15.06
CA HIS A 234 -17.10 0.73 -14.03
C HIS A 234 -17.27 1.94 -13.10
N PRO A 235 -18.46 2.57 -13.06
CA PRO A 235 -18.77 3.50 -12.00
C PRO A 235 -18.95 2.69 -10.71
N LYS A 236 -18.12 2.96 -9.69
CA LYS A 236 -18.42 2.79 -8.26
C LYS A 236 -18.01 1.51 -7.48
N THR A 237 -16.96 0.74 -7.81
CA THR A 237 -16.64 -0.44 -6.93
C THR A 237 -15.18 -0.83 -6.68
N ALA A 238 -14.17 -0.05 -7.11
CA ALA A 238 -12.75 -0.34 -6.79
C ALA A 238 -11.89 0.91 -6.47
N ARG A 239 -12.53 2.07 -6.28
CA ARG A 239 -11.85 3.38 -6.14
C ARG A 239 -11.30 3.67 -4.73
N THR A 240 -11.21 2.68 -3.84
CA THR A 240 -10.88 2.90 -2.43
C THR A 240 -9.78 1.99 -1.86
N GLU A 241 -9.11 1.17 -2.69
CA GLU A 241 -8.07 0.21 -2.23
C GLU A 241 -6.63 0.54 -2.69
N MET A 242 -6.39 1.65 -3.40
CA MET A 242 -5.04 2.18 -3.64
C MET A 242 -4.88 3.48 -2.85
N GLY A 243 -3.90 3.51 -1.94
CA GLY A 243 -3.65 4.58 -0.98
C GLY A 243 -3.69 6.00 -1.55
N GLU A 244 -3.94 6.97 -0.66
CA GLU A 244 -4.06 8.40 -0.97
C GLU A 244 -3.10 8.82 -2.09
N ARG A 245 -3.66 9.34 -3.19
CA ARG A 245 -2.86 9.98 -4.25
C ARG A 245 -2.08 11.13 -3.62
N VAL A 246 -0.81 10.86 -3.30
CA VAL A 246 0.13 11.85 -2.77
C VAL A 246 0.11 13.04 -3.72
N LYS A 247 -0.04 14.26 -3.18
CA LYS A 247 0.05 15.50 -3.96
C LYS A 247 1.40 15.49 -4.69
N GLY A 248 1.37 15.12 -5.96
CA GLY A 248 2.57 15.08 -6.78
C GLY A 248 3.16 16.47 -6.93
N PRO A 249 4.50 16.59 -7.02
CA PRO A 249 5.14 17.87 -7.32
C PRO A 249 4.62 18.41 -8.65
N ASN A 250 4.40 19.72 -8.74
CA ASN A 250 4.01 20.39 -9.99
C ASN A 250 5.01 20.05 -11.12
N VAL A 251 4.54 19.95 -12.37
CA VAL A 251 5.35 19.73 -13.58
C VAL A 251 6.63 20.58 -13.60
N PHE A 252 6.54 21.83 -13.17
CA PHE A 252 7.69 22.75 -13.05
C PHE A 252 8.81 22.23 -12.11
N ARG A 253 8.46 21.59 -11.00
CA ARG A 253 9.43 21.04 -10.05
C ARG A 253 10.10 19.78 -10.60
N LEU A 254 9.38 18.99 -11.39
CA LEU A 254 9.95 17.85 -12.12
C LEU A 254 10.90 18.30 -13.23
N LEU A 255 10.55 19.36 -13.97
CA LEU A 255 11.44 19.97 -14.98
C LEU A 255 12.73 20.58 -14.38
N LEU A 256 12.72 20.95 -13.10
CA LEU A 256 13.92 21.40 -12.40
C LEU A 256 14.84 20.24 -11.97
N ASP A 257 14.40 18.98 -12.07
CA ASP A 257 15.28 17.84 -11.84
C ASP A 257 16.24 17.68 -13.03
N PRO A 258 17.56 17.75 -12.81
CA PRO A 258 18.54 17.75 -13.91
C PRO A 258 18.49 16.47 -14.76
N TYR A 259 18.11 15.33 -14.19
CA TYR A 259 18.02 14.07 -14.93
C TYR A 259 16.78 14.03 -15.84
N ILE A 260 15.64 14.51 -15.32
CA ILE A 260 14.40 14.63 -16.10
C ILE A 260 14.58 15.67 -17.20
N ALA A 261 15.19 16.82 -16.89
CA ALA A 261 15.48 17.87 -17.86
C ALA A 261 16.41 17.39 -18.99
N THR A 262 17.45 16.61 -18.67
CA THR A 262 18.36 16.02 -19.67
C THR A 262 17.63 15.03 -20.59
N CYS A 263 16.74 14.20 -20.03
CA CYS A 263 15.91 13.29 -20.85
C CYS A 263 14.93 14.06 -21.74
N ALA A 264 14.24 15.06 -21.20
CA ALA A 264 13.31 15.91 -21.95
C ALA A 264 14.02 16.64 -23.10
N GLY A 265 15.18 17.26 -22.84
CA GLY A 265 15.96 17.94 -23.86
C GLY A 265 16.51 17.00 -24.94
N ALA A 266 16.86 15.75 -24.59
CA ALA A 266 17.24 14.74 -25.58
C ALA A 266 16.07 14.38 -26.51
N LEU A 267 14.86 14.22 -25.95
CA LEU A 267 13.63 13.96 -26.74
C LEU A 267 13.32 15.12 -27.69
N VAL A 268 13.45 16.38 -27.22
CA VAL A 268 13.31 17.57 -28.08
C VAL A 268 14.33 17.54 -29.22
N THR A 269 15.59 17.28 -28.90
CA THR A 269 16.70 17.31 -29.88
C THR A 269 16.52 16.25 -30.96
N ALA A 270 16.14 15.02 -30.58
CA ALA A 270 15.87 13.95 -31.53
C ALA A 270 14.71 14.29 -32.49
N ASN A 271 13.59 14.80 -31.95
CA ASN A 271 12.40 15.08 -32.74
C ASN A 271 12.51 16.35 -33.59
N ILE A 272 13.38 17.30 -33.23
CA ILE A 272 13.70 18.46 -34.07
C ILE A 272 14.22 18.00 -35.44
N SER A 273 15.03 16.93 -35.49
CA SER A 273 15.57 16.37 -36.74
C SER A 273 14.46 16.05 -37.73
N LEU A 274 13.43 15.34 -37.27
CA LEU A 274 12.29 14.93 -38.08
C LEU A 274 11.38 16.13 -38.41
N ALA A 275 11.06 16.97 -37.42
CA ALA A 275 10.20 18.14 -37.59
C ALA A 275 10.76 19.18 -38.59
N PHE A 276 12.09 19.24 -38.77
CA PHE A 276 12.74 20.11 -39.75
C PHE A 276 12.77 19.46 -41.14
N LEU A 277 13.01 18.15 -41.21
CA LEU A 277 13.15 17.42 -42.48
C LEU A 277 11.82 17.17 -43.18
N GLU A 278 10.77 16.81 -42.45
CA GLU A 278 9.44 16.51 -43.03
C GLU A 278 8.93 17.58 -44.02
N PRO A 279 8.89 18.88 -43.67
CA PRO A 279 8.40 19.91 -44.59
C PRO A 279 9.40 20.31 -45.68
N THR A 280 10.69 20.03 -45.51
CA THR A 280 11.74 20.54 -46.40
C THR A 280 12.24 19.52 -47.42
N ILE A 281 12.19 18.22 -47.08
CA ILE A 281 12.74 17.16 -47.92
C ILE A 281 12.01 17.01 -49.25
N ALA A 282 10.67 17.13 -49.26
CA ALA A 282 9.86 16.98 -50.47
C ALA A 282 10.20 18.04 -51.53
N LYS A 283 10.36 19.29 -51.07
CA LYS A 283 10.77 20.42 -51.90
C LYS A 283 12.19 20.22 -52.41
N TRP A 284 13.13 19.90 -51.52
CA TRP A 284 14.52 19.65 -51.89
C TRP A 284 14.68 18.50 -52.90
N MET A 285 13.94 17.40 -52.75
CA MET A 285 13.93 16.30 -53.72
C MET A 285 13.41 16.74 -55.08
N THR A 286 12.35 17.55 -55.12
CA THR A 286 11.79 18.09 -56.37
C THR A 286 12.78 19.01 -57.08
N GLU A 287 13.51 19.84 -56.33
CA GLU A 287 14.48 20.81 -56.87
C GLU A 287 15.81 20.15 -57.28
N THR A 288 16.25 19.11 -56.56
CA THR A 288 17.59 18.51 -56.74
C THR A 288 17.57 17.25 -57.61
N MET A 289 16.43 16.56 -57.73
CA MET A 289 16.32 15.25 -58.41
C MET A 289 15.34 15.31 -59.58
N PRO A 290 15.78 15.61 -60.81
CA PRO A 290 14.89 15.77 -61.97
C PRO A 290 14.06 14.53 -62.33
N THR A 291 14.53 13.35 -61.94
CA THR A 291 13.89 12.06 -62.24
C THR A 291 12.85 11.63 -61.20
N VAL A 292 12.69 12.39 -60.10
CA VAL A 292 11.77 11.99 -59.03
C VAL A 292 10.33 12.32 -59.41
N THR A 293 9.45 11.33 -59.26
CA THR A 293 8.02 11.50 -59.50
C THR A 293 7.29 11.91 -58.21
N GLU A 294 6.14 12.57 -58.33
CA GLU A 294 5.37 13.04 -57.16
C GLU A 294 5.00 11.90 -56.20
N TRP A 295 4.69 10.71 -56.72
CA TRP A 295 4.40 9.54 -55.88
C TRP A 295 5.65 9.00 -55.17
N GLN A 296 6.83 9.10 -55.78
CA GLN A 296 8.09 8.73 -55.13
C GLN A 296 8.40 9.65 -53.95
N ILE A 297 8.17 10.95 -54.10
CA ILE A 297 8.30 11.92 -53.00
C ILE A 297 7.36 11.54 -51.85
N GLY A 298 6.10 11.21 -52.15
CA GLY A 298 5.13 10.77 -51.14
C GLY A 298 5.48 9.45 -50.44
N LEU A 299 6.19 8.54 -51.12
CA LEU A 299 6.58 7.23 -50.56
C LEU A 299 7.98 7.21 -49.93
N VAL A 300 8.73 8.32 -49.92
CA VAL A 300 10.12 8.33 -49.44
C VAL A 300 10.26 7.89 -47.97
N TRP A 301 9.25 8.17 -47.14
CA TRP A 301 9.21 7.83 -45.72
C TRP A 301 8.74 6.40 -45.41
N LEU A 302 8.18 5.70 -46.40
CA LEU A 302 7.63 4.36 -46.19
C LEU A 302 8.73 3.29 -45.98
N PRO A 303 9.82 3.23 -46.76
CA PRO A 303 10.90 2.27 -46.51
C PRO A 303 11.69 2.50 -45.19
N PRO A 304 12.06 3.74 -44.80
CA PRO A 304 12.72 4.04 -43.51
C PRO A 304 11.96 3.56 -42.26
N PHE A 305 10.68 3.30 -42.40
CA PHE A 305 9.82 2.79 -41.33
C PHE A 305 10.20 1.40 -40.82
N ILE A 306 10.67 0.50 -41.71
CA ILE A 306 11.09 -0.84 -41.30
C ILE A 306 12.29 -0.76 -40.34
N PRO A 307 13.36 0.00 -40.66
CA PRO A 307 14.40 0.35 -39.71
C PRO A 307 13.88 0.94 -38.40
N HIS A 308 12.87 1.81 -38.42
CA HIS A 308 12.29 2.35 -37.18
C HIS A 308 11.75 1.25 -36.26
N LEU A 309 10.96 0.30 -36.79
CA LEU A 309 10.46 -0.86 -36.03
C LEU A 309 11.60 -1.76 -35.51
N LEU A 310 12.64 -1.96 -36.32
CA LEU A 310 13.85 -2.67 -35.91
C LEU A 310 14.59 -1.94 -34.78
N GLY A 311 14.60 -0.61 -34.81
CA GLY A 311 15.11 0.25 -33.74
C GLY A 311 14.38 0.00 -32.43
N VAL A 312 13.04 0.03 -32.43
CA VAL A 312 12.22 -0.27 -31.25
C VAL A 312 12.49 -1.69 -30.73
N TYR A 313 12.49 -2.69 -31.61
CA TYR A 313 12.77 -4.08 -31.24
C TYR A 313 14.17 -4.26 -30.64
N SER A 314 15.18 -3.66 -31.26
CA SER A 314 16.56 -3.74 -30.81
C SER A 314 16.77 -3.05 -29.46
N ALA A 315 16.19 -1.86 -29.26
CA ALA A 315 16.25 -1.13 -28.00
C ALA A 315 15.61 -1.91 -26.85
N VAL A 316 14.39 -2.45 -27.04
CA VAL A 316 13.72 -3.28 -26.02
C VAL A 316 14.56 -4.51 -25.66
N ARG A 317 15.15 -5.17 -26.66
CA ARG A 317 15.98 -6.37 -26.44
C ARG A 317 17.31 -6.05 -25.76
N LEU A 318 17.93 -4.92 -26.10
CA LEU A 318 19.15 -4.44 -25.46
C LEU A 318 18.91 -4.02 -24.02
N MET A 319 17.82 -3.29 -23.73
CA MET A 319 17.47 -2.90 -22.35
C MET A 319 17.15 -4.12 -21.48
N LYS A 320 16.49 -5.14 -22.04
CA LYS A 320 16.28 -6.40 -21.31
C LYS A 320 17.58 -7.11 -20.94
N ARG A 321 18.61 -7.00 -21.79
CA ARG A 321 19.93 -7.62 -21.56
C ARG A 321 20.85 -6.75 -20.69
N TYR A 322 20.74 -5.44 -20.81
CA TYR A 322 21.57 -4.45 -20.13
C TYR A 322 20.69 -3.31 -19.56
N PRO A 323 20.02 -3.53 -18.40
CA PRO A 323 19.10 -2.56 -17.82
C PRO A 323 19.74 -1.22 -17.45
N ARG A 324 21.08 -1.19 -17.25
CA ARG A 324 21.84 0.01 -16.84
C ARG A 324 22.33 0.88 -18.01
N LEU A 325 22.11 0.45 -19.25
CA LEU A 325 22.57 1.14 -20.47
C LEU A 325 21.54 1.98 -21.27
N PRO A 326 20.32 2.33 -20.80
CA PRO A 326 19.41 3.17 -21.59
C PRO A 326 20.01 4.51 -22.04
N TRP A 327 20.76 5.19 -21.17
CA TRP A 327 21.42 6.46 -21.51
C TRP A 327 22.40 6.33 -22.68
N PHE A 328 23.09 5.18 -22.76
CA PHE A 328 24.05 4.90 -23.83
C PHE A 328 23.34 4.58 -25.14
N ILE A 329 22.25 3.80 -25.09
CA ILE A 329 21.42 3.51 -26.27
C ILE A 329 20.86 4.81 -26.86
N ALA A 330 20.37 5.73 -26.02
CA ALA A 330 19.90 7.03 -26.46
C ALA A 330 21.02 7.90 -27.06
N ALA A 331 22.23 7.88 -26.47
CA ALA A 331 23.37 8.63 -27.01
C ALA A 331 23.82 8.12 -28.39
N VAL A 332 23.79 6.79 -28.58
CA VAL A 332 24.02 6.17 -29.90
C VAL A 332 22.93 6.58 -30.88
N GLY A 333 21.66 6.60 -30.45
CA GLY A 333 20.53 7.06 -31.25
C GLY A 333 20.72 8.49 -31.79
N LEU A 334 20.99 9.45 -30.91
CA LEU A 334 21.27 10.84 -31.29
C LEU A 334 22.48 10.96 -32.24
N GLY A 335 23.54 10.19 -31.99
CA GLY A 335 24.70 10.16 -32.89
C GLY A 335 24.35 9.69 -34.31
N LEU A 336 23.54 8.63 -34.43
CA LEU A 336 23.07 8.12 -35.72
C LEU A 336 22.18 9.14 -36.45
N GLU A 337 21.31 9.83 -35.74
CA GLU A 337 20.47 10.90 -36.30
C GLU A 337 21.32 12.04 -36.87
N GLY A 338 22.30 12.53 -36.09
CA GLY A 338 23.16 13.62 -36.51
C GLY A 338 23.98 13.28 -37.75
N ILE A 339 24.61 12.09 -37.76
CA ILE A 339 25.38 11.59 -38.92
C ILE A 339 24.47 11.41 -40.12
N SER A 340 23.25 10.89 -39.94
CA SER A 340 22.31 10.70 -41.03
C SER A 340 21.93 12.02 -41.69
N CYS A 341 21.53 13.02 -40.91
CA CYS A 341 21.18 14.35 -41.43
C CYS A 341 22.32 14.97 -42.22
N PHE A 342 23.58 14.78 -41.79
CA PHE A 342 24.74 15.27 -42.54
C PHE A 342 24.88 14.60 -43.92
N ILE A 343 24.47 13.33 -44.07
CA ILE A 343 24.57 12.57 -45.33
C ILE A 343 23.44 12.95 -46.32
N VAL A 344 22.24 13.30 -45.84
CA VAL A 344 21.06 13.55 -46.70
C VAL A 344 21.35 14.50 -47.88
N PRO A 345 21.97 15.69 -47.68
CA PRO A 345 22.23 16.63 -48.78
C PRO A 345 23.16 16.12 -49.89
N PHE A 346 23.96 15.07 -49.63
CA PHE A 346 24.89 14.50 -50.60
C PHE A 346 24.27 13.41 -51.47
N THR A 347 23.01 13.04 -51.22
CA THR A 347 22.32 12.01 -52.01
C THR A 347 21.81 12.59 -53.32
N THR A 348 22.03 11.87 -54.43
CA THR A 348 21.75 12.36 -55.79
C THR A 348 20.58 11.64 -56.47
N ASN A 349 20.03 10.59 -55.85
CA ASN A 349 18.95 9.78 -56.40
C ASN A 349 17.95 9.36 -55.31
N TYR A 350 16.74 8.98 -55.73
CA TYR A 350 15.66 8.57 -54.84
C TYR A 350 16.06 7.44 -53.89
N THR A 351 16.72 6.39 -54.40
CA THR A 351 17.17 5.24 -53.59
C THR A 351 18.26 5.63 -52.58
N GLY A 352 19.10 6.59 -52.93
CA GLY A 352 20.17 7.11 -52.09
C GLY A 352 19.65 7.89 -50.90
N VAL A 353 18.52 8.59 -51.02
CA VAL A 353 17.85 9.30 -49.90
C VAL A 353 17.30 8.33 -48.86
N ILE A 354 16.82 7.16 -49.28
CA ILE A 354 16.19 6.18 -48.40
C ILE A 354 17.17 5.67 -47.32
N ILE A 355 18.45 5.50 -47.66
CA ILE A 355 19.47 4.95 -46.73
C ILE A 355 19.73 5.86 -45.52
N PRO A 356 20.07 7.16 -45.68
CA PRO A 356 20.21 8.03 -44.52
C PRO A 356 18.88 8.15 -43.76
N LEU A 357 17.73 8.30 -44.44
CA LEU A 357 16.44 8.34 -43.74
C LEU A 357 16.18 7.09 -42.89
N ALA A 358 16.55 5.90 -43.38
CA ALA A 358 16.49 4.66 -42.62
C ALA A 358 17.33 4.71 -41.33
N ILE A 359 18.55 5.26 -41.40
CA ILE A 359 19.43 5.44 -40.23
C ILE A 359 18.83 6.46 -39.26
N LEU A 360 18.24 7.55 -39.78
CA LEU A 360 17.58 8.58 -38.98
C LEU A 360 16.41 7.99 -38.19
N CYS A 361 15.50 7.29 -38.86
CA CYS A 361 14.34 6.69 -38.18
C CYS A 361 14.75 5.58 -37.20
N TYR A 362 15.81 4.82 -37.48
CA TYR A 362 16.40 3.87 -36.53
C TYR A 362 16.96 4.58 -35.29
N GLY A 363 17.66 5.70 -35.47
CA GLY A 363 18.19 6.53 -34.40
C GLY A 363 17.10 7.06 -33.46
N ILE A 364 16.05 7.67 -34.03
CA ILE A 364 14.89 8.19 -33.26
C ILE A 364 14.24 7.08 -32.44
N ALA A 365 14.05 5.90 -33.02
CA ALA A 365 13.49 4.75 -32.31
C ALA A 365 14.35 4.33 -31.10
N LEU A 366 15.68 4.38 -31.21
CA LEU A 366 16.56 4.08 -30.08
C LEU A 366 16.40 5.10 -28.95
N VAL A 367 16.29 6.39 -29.28
CA VAL A 367 16.14 7.48 -28.29
C VAL A 367 14.80 7.35 -27.55
N ASP A 368 13.68 7.31 -28.27
CA ASP A 368 12.34 7.26 -27.67
C ASP A 368 12.15 6.00 -26.83
N THR A 369 12.55 4.85 -27.36
CA THR A 369 12.37 3.57 -26.67
C THR A 369 13.23 3.48 -25.40
N ALA A 370 14.40 4.13 -25.37
CA ALA A 370 15.29 4.12 -24.21
C ALA A 370 14.91 5.15 -23.14
N LEU A 371 14.50 6.36 -23.53
CA LEU A 371 14.26 7.46 -22.59
C LEU A 371 12.85 7.42 -21.95
N LEU A 372 11.82 6.93 -22.65
CA LEU A 372 10.46 6.92 -22.10
C LEU A 372 10.29 6.03 -20.86
N PRO A 373 10.81 4.79 -20.82
CA PRO A 373 10.77 3.97 -19.60
C PRO A 373 11.70 4.51 -18.50
N LEU A 374 12.83 5.12 -18.89
CA LEU A 374 13.81 5.73 -17.99
C LEU A 374 13.21 6.91 -17.21
N LEU A 375 12.38 7.74 -17.86
CA LEU A 375 11.63 8.82 -17.21
C LEU A 375 10.69 8.29 -16.12
N GLY A 376 9.99 7.18 -16.39
CA GLY A 376 9.18 6.51 -15.37
C GLY A 376 10.01 6.02 -14.19
N TYR A 377 11.20 5.45 -14.46
CA TYR A 377 12.12 4.96 -13.42
C TYR A 377 12.71 6.11 -12.58
N LEU A 378 13.06 7.25 -13.20
CA LEU A 378 13.57 8.44 -12.51
C LEU A 378 12.55 8.98 -11.51
N VAL A 379 11.27 8.91 -11.84
CA VAL A 379 10.20 9.43 -10.97
C VAL A 379 9.90 8.47 -9.83
N ASP A 380 9.92 7.16 -10.08
CA ASP A 380 9.78 6.16 -9.02
C ASP A 380 10.95 6.17 -8.02
N THR A 381 12.14 6.56 -8.46
CA THR A 381 13.34 6.57 -7.61
C THR A 381 13.59 7.90 -6.89
N ARG A 382 13.19 9.04 -7.47
CA ARG A 382 13.54 10.38 -6.95
C ARG A 382 12.35 11.21 -6.48
N HIS A 383 11.13 10.88 -6.91
CA HIS A 383 9.91 11.64 -6.62
C HIS A 383 8.80 10.68 -6.17
N ALA A 384 7.60 11.21 -5.88
CA ALA A 384 6.43 10.34 -5.76
C ALA A 384 6.06 9.80 -7.15
N SER A 385 5.53 8.58 -7.25
CA SER A 385 5.11 7.92 -8.51
C SER A 385 3.95 8.64 -9.22
N VAL A 386 4.27 9.79 -9.81
CA VAL A 386 3.36 10.79 -10.38
C VAL A 386 3.55 10.74 -11.91
N TYR A 387 3.07 9.66 -12.51
CA TYR A 387 3.30 9.39 -13.93
C TYR A 387 2.60 10.41 -14.85
N GLY A 388 1.46 10.99 -14.43
CA GLY A 388 0.73 11.99 -15.21
C GLY A 388 1.58 13.19 -15.57
N SER A 389 2.20 13.82 -14.58
CA SER A 389 3.07 14.98 -14.77
C SER A 389 4.34 14.69 -15.59
N VAL A 390 4.87 13.47 -15.54
CA VAL A 390 6.12 13.09 -16.23
C VAL A 390 5.90 12.87 -17.71
N TYR A 391 4.85 12.15 -18.07
CA TYR A 391 4.51 11.96 -19.47
C TYR A 391 3.92 13.25 -20.09
N ALA A 392 3.36 14.15 -19.29
CA ALA A 392 3.09 15.51 -19.77
C ALA A 392 4.37 16.26 -20.18
N ILE A 393 5.50 16.07 -19.50
CA ILE A 393 6.81 16.65 -19.91
C ILE A 393 7.28 16.05 -21.24
N VAL A 394 7.05 14.75 -21.44
CA VAL A 394 7.33 14.07 -22.72
C VAL A 394 6.51 14.71 -23.84
N ASP A 395 5.20 14.87 -23.65
CA ASP A 395 4.33 15.45 -24.67
C ASP A 395 4.68 16.92 -24.96
N ILE A 396 5.09 17.70 -23.93
CA ILE A 396 5.65 19.05 -24.11
C ILE A 396 6.93 19.00 -24.95
N SER A 397 7.79 18.02 -24.73
CA SER A 397 9.06 17.88 -25.46
C SER A 397 8.83 17.61 -26.95
N TYR A 398 7.92 16.69 -27.29
CA TYR A 398 7.51 16.44 -28.67
C TYR A 398 6.83 17.67 -29.29
N SER A 399 5.92 18.31 -28.56
CA SER A 399 5.19 19.49 -29.02
C SER A 399 6.13 20.67 -29.31
N LEU A 400 7.17 20.86 -28.49
CA LEU A 400 8.14 21.92 -28.70
C LEU A 400 8.91 21.73 -30.02
N ALA A 401 9.32 20.51 -30.34
CA ALA A 401 9.99 20.20 -31.60
C ALA A 401 9.09 20.48 -32.81
N TYR A 402 7.84 20.01 -32.79
CA TYR A 402 6.88 20.17 -33.89
C TYR A 402 6.25 21.57 -34.00
N ALA A 403 6.28 22.37 -32.93
CA ALA A 403 5.87 23.77 -32.98
C ALA A 403 6.96 24.64 -33.62
N ILE A 404 8.23 24.39 -33.29
CA ILE A 404 9.36 25.18 -33.78
C ILE A 404 9.75 24.76 -35.20
N GLY A 405 9.74 23.45 -35.48
CA GLY A 405 10.35 22.87 -36.67
C GLY A 405 9.85 23.42 -38.00
N PRO A 406 8.57 23.26 -38.33
CA PRO A 406 8.01 23.75 -39.59
C PRO A 406 8.16 25.27 -39.78
N ILE A 407 8.11 26.05 -38.69
CA ILE A 407 8.21 27.52 -38.73
C ILE A 407 9.64 27.96 -39.03
N VAL A 408 10.63 27.37 -38.35
CA VAL A 408 12.04 27.75 -38.46
C VAL A 408 12.70 27.15 -39.71
N ALA A 409 12.38 25.90 -40.04
CA ALA A 409 13.02 25.19 -41.14
C ALA A 409 12.80 25.88 -42.49
N GLY A 410 11.58 26.34 -42.78
CA GLY A 410 11.28 27.07 -44.01
C GLY A 410 12.10 28.35 -44.17
N GLY A 411 12.30 29.10 -43.07
CA GLY A 411 13.11 30.32 -43.06
C GLY A 411 14.61 30.05 -43.26
N ILE A 412 15.15 28.99 -42.65
CA ILE A 412 16.57 28.62 -42.80
C ILE A 412 16.84 28.14 -44.23
N VAL A 413 15.99 27.28 -44.79
CA VAL A 413 16.17 26.77 -46.16
C VAL A 413 16.12 27.90 -47.18
N ALA A 414 15.20 28.86 -47.02
CA ALA A 414 15.08 30.00 -47.92
C ALA A 414 16.29 30.96 -47.86
N SER A 415 16.95 31.08 -46.71
CA SER A 415 18.06 32.03 -46.51
C SER A 415 19.46 31.43 -46.69
N HIS A 416 19.67 30.19 -46.27
CA HIS A 416 20.99 29.55 -46.21
C HIS A 416 21.05 28.18 -46.91
N GLY A 417 19.94 27.71 -47.50
CA GLY A 417 19.86 26.45 -48.23
C GLY A 417 19.71 25.19 -47.36
N PHE A 418 19.36 24.09 -48.01
CA PHE A 418 19.06 22.79 -47.37
C PHE A 418 20.28 22.15 -46.68
N PHE A 419 21.49 22.36 -47.20
CA PHE A 419 22.73 21.88 -46.57
C PHE A 419 22.93 22.47 -45.17
N THR A 420 22.73 23.79 -45.03
CA THR A 420 22.91 24.50 -43.75
C THR A 420 21.92 24.01 -42.69
N LEU A 421 20.67 23.75 -43.08
CA LEU A 421 19.66 23.16 -42.19
C LEU A 421 20.13 21.82 -41.61
N ASN A 422 20.60 20.92 -42.48
CA ASN A 422 21.07 19.59 -42.08
C ASN A 422 22.34 19.63 -41.24
N LEU A 423 23.23 20.59 -41.50
CA LEU A 423 24.42 20.82 -40.68
C LEU A 423 24.06 21.28 -39.26
N ILE A 424 23.08 22.18 -39.11
CA ILE A 424 22.58 22.62 -37.80
C ILE A 424 22.01 21.43 -37.02
N ILE A 425 21.20 20.58 -37.68
CA ILE A 425 20.62 19.39 -37.05
C ILE A 425 21.72 18.41 -36.62
N CYS A 426 22.73 18.17 -37.48
CA CYS A 426 23.87 17.31 -37.17
C CYS A 426 24.61 17.80 -35.92
N LEU A 427 24.98 19.08 -35.89
CA LEU A 427 25.70 19.68 -34.77
C LEU A 427 24.86 19.64 -33.48
N SER A 428 23.56 19.93 -33.55
CA SER A 428 22.67 19.88 -32.39
C SER A 428 22.64 18.48 -31.74
N ASN A 429 22.46 17.43 -32.55
CA ASN A 429 22.40 16.05 -32.06
C ASN A 429 23.74 15.57 -31.49
N VAL A 430 24.84 15.80 -32.21
CA VAL A 430 26.18 15.35 -31.80
C VAL A 430 26.65 16.10 -30.55
N LEU A 431 26.35 17.40 -30.42
CA LEU A 431 26.72 18.19 -29.23
C LEU A 431 25.86 17.83 -28.01
N TYR A 432 24.61 17.40 -28.21
CA TYR A 432 23.74 17.00 -27.10
C TYR A 432 24.04 15.59 -26.58
N ALA A 433 24.47 14.65 -27.45
CA ALA A 433 24.69 13.25 -27.09
C ALA A 433 25.58 13.01 -25.83
N PRO A 434 26.69 13.77 -25.60
CA PRO A 434 27.50 13.61 -24.38
C PRO A 434 26.76 13.93 -23.07
N THR A 435 25.73 14.79 -23.11
CA THR A 435 24.98 15.17 -21.90
C THR A 435 24.22 13.99 -21.29
N LEU A 436 23.81 13.00 -22.10
CA LEU A 436 23.15 11.79 -21.62
C LEU A 436 24.04 10.97 -20.66
N SER A 437 25.36 11.16 -20.69
CA SER A 437 26.28 10.51 -19.74
C SER A 437 26.02 10.91 -18.28
N PHE A 438 25.42 12.08 -18.01
CA PHE A 438 25.02 12.49 -16.66
C PHE A 438 24.04 11.50 -16.03
N ILE A 439 23.17 10.87 -16.83
CA ILE A 439 22.15 9.92 -16.37
C ILE A 439 22.77 8.59 -15.92
N LYS A 440 24.01 8.28 -16.31
CA LYS A 440 24.74 7.08 -15.88
C LYS A 440 24.76 6.91 -14.37
N THR A 441 24.85 8.03 -13.64
CA THR A 441 24.95 8.08 -12.16
C THR A 441 23.71 7.54 -11.46
N VAL A 442 22.55 7.55 -12.13
CA VAL A 442 21.27 7.12 -11.57
C VAL A 442 21.27 5.63 -11.22
N TYR A 443 21.99 4.81 -12.00
CA TYR A 443 22.13 3.37 -11.72
C TYR A 443 23.23 3.02 -10.72
N THR A 444 23.97 4.02 -10.22
CA THR A 444 25.06 3.81 -9.25
C THR A 444 24.56 3.72 -7.81
N TYR A 445 23.32 4.15 -7.54
CA TYR A 445 22.64 3.88 -6.27
C TYR A 445 22.08 2.46 -6.28
N LYS A 446 22.69 1.56 -5.50
CA LYS A 446 22.19 0.20 -5.26
C LYS A 446 20.78 0.29 -4.69
N THR A 447 19.81 -0.23 -5.44
CA THR A 447 18.60 -0.79 -4.89
C THR A 447 18.99 -1.90 -3.90
N PHE A 448 18.31 -1.95 -2.76
CA PHE A 448 18.35 -3.11 -1.86
C PHE A 448 17.69 -4.29 -2.60
N ASP A 449 18.45 -4.92 -3.50
CA ASP A 449 18.10 -6.17 -4.12
C ASP A 449 18.16 -7.26 -3.04
N ASN A 450 16.99 -7.63 -2.56
CA ASN A 450 16.75 -8.93 -1.92
C ASN A 450 16.96 -10.02 -2.98
N GLU A 451 18.21 -10.43 -3.22
CA GLU A 451 18.57 -11.69 -3.88
C GLU A 451 20.10 -11.94 -3.73
N GLU A 452 20.42 -12.92 -2.89
CA GLU A 452 21.55 -13.85 -3.00
C GLU A 452 22.99 -13.31 -3.18
N ALA A 453 23.74 -13.19 -2.07
CA ALA A 453 25.15 -13.60 -1.97
C ALA A 453 25.67 -13.52 -0.52
N PRO A 454 26.57 -14.42 -0.05
CA PRO A 454 26.82 -15.79 -0.49
C PRO A 454 27.03 -16.74 0.72
N PHE A 455 26.06 -17.60 1.05
CA PHE A 455 26.33 -18.82 1.84
C PHE A 455 26.46 -20.01 0.89
N ASN A 456 27.48 -19.97 0.04
CA ASN A 456 27.97 -21.14 -0.70
C ASN A 456 29.48 -21.21 -0.49
N ASN A 457 29.86 -21.84 0.62
CA ASN A 457 31.18 -22.45 0.86
C ASN A 457 31.14 -23.26 2.16
N PHE A 458 30.27 -24.27 2.24
CA PHE A 458 30.60 -25.50 2.97
C PHE A 458 30.09 -26.68 2.14
N LYS A 459 31.04 -27.54 1.82
CA LYS A 459 31.04 -28.64 0.85
C LYS A 459 30.23 -29.86 1.33
N ASP A 460 29.96 -30.73 0.35
CA ASP A 460 29.79 -32.20 0.47
C ASP A 460 28.52 -32.69 1.21
N ASP A 461 27.72 -33.67 0.79
CA ASP A 461 27.75 -34.62 -0.31
C ASP A 461 26.32 -35.23 -0.46
N GLY A 462 25.90 -35.47 -1.71
CA GLY A 462 24.98 -36.54 -2.14
C GLY A 462 23.62 -36.77 -1.44
N MET A 463 22.52 -36.31 -2.05
CA MET A 463 21.39 -37.19 -2.42
C MET A 463 20.46 -36.53 -3.46
N PRO A 464 19.86 -37.30 -4.40
CA PRO A 464 19.21 -36.76 -5.59
C PRO A 464 17.72 -36.44 -5.40
N LYS A 465 17.26 -35.44 -6.17
CA LYS A 465 15.85 -35.06 -6.36
C LYS A 465 15.06 -36.17 -7.09
N SER A 466 14.00 -36.69 -6.48
CA SER A 466 12.72 -37.04 -7.14
C SER A 466 11.74 -37.72 -6.18
N ASN A 467 10.44 -37.40 -6.35
CA ASN A 467 9.25 -38.07 -5.80
C ASN A 467 8.89 -37.72 -4.35
N VAL A 468 7.89 -36.85 -4.15
CA VAL A 468 6.62 -37.16 -3.47
C VAL A 468 5.61 -36.04 -3.82
N TYR A 469 4.93 -36.17 -4.95
CA TYR A 469 3.56 -35.66 -5.13
C TYR A 469 2.67 -36.90 -5.07
N GLY A 470 1.85 -37.05 -4.02
CA GLY A 470 0.87 -38.13 -3.97
C GLY A 470 0.56 -38.61 -2.55
N SER A 471 -0.73 -38.59 -2.23
CA SER A 471 -1.42 -39.15 -1.05
C SER A 471 -1.04 -38.59 0.31
N LEU A 472 -1.95 -37.82 0.90
CA LEU A 472 -2.54 -38.09 2.22
C LEU A 472 -3.79 -37.21 2.34
N ALA A 473 -4.90 -37.78 1.89
CA ALA A 473 -6.22 -37.42 2.35
C ALA A 473 -6.44 -38.11 3.71
N GLU A 474 -7.25 -37.48 4.55
CA GLU A 474 -7.86 -38.03 5.78
C GLU A 474 -6.98 -38.14 7.02
N GLU A 475 -6.86 -37.06 7.81
CA GLU A 475 -6.79 -37.16 9.29
C GLU A 475 -7.58 -35.99 9.95
N PRO A 476 -8.30 -36.22 11.07
CA PRO A 476 -9.20 -35.26 11.69
C PRO A 476 -8.49 -34.31 12.66
N GLY A 477 -9.21 -33.28 13.11
CA GLY A 477 -8.70 -32.08 13.77
C GLY A 477 -7.91 -32.26 15.07
N TYR A 478 -6.96 -31.34 15.26
CA TYR A 478 -6.31 -31.10 16.54
C TYR A 478 -6.90 -29.84 17.19
N SER A 479 -7.72 -30.01 18.23
CA SER A 479 -7.96 -28.97 19.23
C SER A 479 -6.72 -28.91 20.13
N TYR A 480 -6.15 -27.71 20.32
CA TYR A 480 -5.22 -27.49 21.42
C TYR A 480 -6.07 -27.27 22.66
N SER A 481 -6.31 -28.34 23.41
CA SER A 481 -6.71 -28.24 24.81
C SER A 481 -5.45 -27.87 25.61
N TYR A 482 -5.54 -26.80 26.41
CA TYR A 482 -4.53 -26.47 27.42
C TYR A 482 -4.65 -27.37 28.67
N ASP A 483 -5.47 -28.44 28.62
CA ASP A 483 -5.82 -29.23 29.79
C ASP A 483 -4.85 -30.41 30.08
N ASP A 484 -3.86 -30.69 29.23
CA ASP A 484 -2.97 -31.86 29.37
C ASP A 484 -1.61 -31.60 30.03
N ILE A 485 -1.40 -30.45 30.68
CA ILE A 485 -0.24 -30.21 31.57
C ILE A 485 -0.74 -29.89 32.98
N GLY A 486 -1.53 -30.82 33.50
CA GLY A 486 -2.04 -30.83 34.86
C GLY A 486 -1.79 -32.17 35.54
N ASP A 487 -0.65 -32.82 35.30
CA ASP A 487 -0.26 -33.96 36.15
C ASP A 487 0.21 -33.43 37.51
N GLN A 488 -0.70 -33.50 38.49
CA GLN A 488 -0.56 -33.05 39.87
C GLN A 488 0.43 -33.89 40.70
N ARG A 489 1.59 -34.25 40.14
CA ARG A 489 2.60 -35.08 40.83
C ARG A 489 4.01 -34.61 40.50
N GLY A 490 4.49 -33.55 41.18
CA GLY A 490 5.91 -33.20 41.07
C GLY A 490 6.42 -32.05 41.92
N MET A 491 5.79 -30.87 41.89
CA MET A 491 6.43 -29.68 42.47
C MET A 491 6.06 -29.45 43.94
N ARG A 492 6.79 -30.12 44.84
CA ARG A 492 7.09 -29.59 46.17
C ARG A 492 8.23 -28.59 46.03
N MET A 493 8.01 -27.31 46.36
CA MET A 493 8.92 -26.54 47.22
C MET A 493 8.38 -25.13 47.53
N ASN A 494 8.06 -24.95 48.81
CA ASN A 494 8.30 -23.78 49.68
C ASN A 494 7.75 -22.40 49.27
N GLN A 495 6.59 -22.02 49.82
CA GLN A 495 6.46 -20.93 50.82
C GLN A 495 5.00 -20.82 51.36
N PHE A 496 4.87 -21.03 52.68
CA PHE A 496 3.80 -20.68 53.63
C PHE A 496 2.37 -20.35 53.12
N ASP A 497 1.42 -21.26 53.36
CA ASP A 497 -0.02 -20.95 53.55
C ASP A 497 -0.50 -21.58 54.89
N PRO A 498 -1.01 -20.79 55.86
CA PRO A 498 -1.37 -21.28 57.20
C PRO A 498 -2.70 -22.05 57.33
N PHE A 499 -3.44 -22.41 56.28
CA PHE A 499 -4.81 -22.97 56.44
C PHE A 499 -5.15 -24.28 55.71
N ALA A 500 -4.15 -25.02 55.20
CA ALA A 500 -4.41 -26.29 54.51
C ALA A 500 -4.55 -27.48 55.48
N GLY A 501 -5.75 -27.65 56.02
CA GLY A 501 -6.13 -28.86 56.76
C GLY A 501 -7.63 -29.00 56.85
N LEU A 502 -8.27 -29.59 55.83
CA LEU A 502 -9.51 -30.39 55.93
C LEU A 502 -9.95 -30.94 54.56
N ALA A 503 -9.99 -32.27 54.49
CA ALA A 503 -10.92 -33.12 53.73
C ALA A 503 -10.67 -33.44 52.23
N THR A 504 -10.08 -34.61 52.04
CA THR A 504 -10.14 -35.55 50.90
C THR A 504 -11.49 -36.28 50.78
N ARG A 505 -11.94 -36.63 49.55
CA ARG A 505 -12.27 -38.01 49.05
C ARG A 505 -13.31 -38.07 47.90
N ASP A 506 -12.95 -38.87 46.87
CA ASP A 506 -13.76 -39.82 46.07
C ASP A 506 -14.88 -39.24 45.14
N ASN A 507 -15.19 -39.69 43.91
CA ASN A 507 -14.95 -40.92 43.14
C ASN A 507 -15.44 -40.75 41.66
N LYS A 508 -14.68 -41.32 40.69
CA LYS A 508 -15.08 -42.22 39.56
C LYS A 508 -16.16 -41.89 38.49
N THR A 509 -15.67 -41.70 37.25
CA THR A 509 -15.94 -42.42 35.96
C THR A 509 -17.36 -42.84 35.51
N ALA A 510 -17.74 -42.50 34.26
CA ALA A 510 -18.23 -43.46 33.23
C ALA A 510 -18.45 -42.79 31.83
N SER A 511 -17.99 -43.47 30.78
CA SER A 511 -18.18 -43.19 29.35
C SER A 511 -19.23 -44.14 28.73
N SER A 512 -19.93 -43.73 27.67
CA SER A 512 -20.59 -44.65 26.71
C SER A 512 -21.02 -43.94 25.42
N THR A 513 -21.16 -44.73 24.35
CA THR A 513 -20.90 -44.40 22.96
C THR A 513 -22.10 -44.76 22.04
N PHE A 514 -22.19 -44.10 20.86
CA PHE A 514 -22.83 -44.52 19.57
C PHE A 514 -24.38 -44.47 19.38
N PRO A 515 -24.95 -44.59 18.14
CA PRO A 515 -24.72 -43.81 16.89
C PRO A 515 -26.00 -43.50 16.04
N THR A 516 -25.86 -42.57 15.08
CA THR A 516 -26.51 -42.37 13.74
C THR A 516 -27.88 -43.00 13.36
N ASN A 517 -28.85 -42.17 12.87
CA ASN A 517 -29.33 -42.17 11.47
C ASN A 517 -30.61 -41.33 11.21
N ASN A 518 -30.64 -40.71 10.02
CA ASN A 518 -31.80 -40.31 9.19
C ASN A 518 -32.61 -39.05 9.54
N LEU A 519 -32.48 -37.99 8.71
CA LEU A 519 -33.52 -37.54 7.74
C LEU A 519 -33.22 -36.15 7.12
N THR A 520 -32.78 -36.20 5.86
CA THR A 520 -33.26 -35.43 4.68
C THR A 520 -33.37 -33.89 4.68
N SER A 521 -32.51 -33.33 3.82
CA SER A 521 -32.76 -32.32 2.77
C SER A 521 -33.11 -30.87 3.14
N TYR A 522 -32.11 -29.99 3.04
CA TYR A 522 -32.21 -28.73 2.27
C TYR A 522 -30.85 -28.39 1.66
N SER A 523 -30.81 -28.35 0.33
CA SER A 523 -29.63 -28.09 -0.49
C SER A 523 -29.23 -26.61 -0.46
N ASN A 524 -28.06 -26.31 0.11
CA ASN A 524 -27.24 -25.17 -0.29
C ASN A 524 -25.82 -25.70 -0.52
N SER A 525 -25.29 -25.47 -1.71
CA SER A 525 -23.98 -25.93 -2.16
C SER A 525 -22.85 -25.35 -1.30
N TYR A 526 -22.45 -26.10 -0.28
CA TYR A 526 -21.16 -25.93 0.39
C TYR A 526 -20.04 -26.31 -0.57
N ASP A 527 -19.25 -25.33 -1.01
CA ASP A 527 -17.98 -25.60 -1.69
C ASP A 527 -16.95 -26.05 -0.65
N SER A 528 -16.92 -27.36 -0.38
CA SER A 528 -15.94 -28.02 0.49
C SER A 528 -14.49 -27.84 0.02
N ARG A 529 -14.25 -27.31 -1.19
CA ARG A 529 -12.90 -26.98 -1.69
C ARG A 529 -12.30 -25.72 -1.08
N GLY A 530 -13.09 -24.83 -0.49
CA GLY A 530 -12.60 -23.63 0.20
C GLY A 530 -11.91 -23.93 1.54
N GLN A 531 -12.50 -24.80 2.36
CA GLN A 531 -12.00 -25.10 3.71
C GLN A 531 -10.65 -25.83 3.73
N ASN A 532 -10.38 -26.71 2.75
CA ASN A 532 -9.08 -27.38 2.65
C ASN A 532 -7.97 -26.47 2.11
N ARG A 533 -8.30 -25.48 1.27
CA ARG A 533 -7.28 -24.57 0.71
C ARG A 533 -6.66 -23.69 1.80
N GLU A 534 -7.46 -23.09 2.66
CA GLU A 534 -6.94 -22.11 3.63
C GLU A 534 -6.40 -22.71 4.92
N ASN A 535 -6.89 -23.90 5.32
CA ASN A 535 -6.17 -24.73 6.29
C ASN A 535 -4.79 -25.05 5.74
N MET A 536 -4.62 -25.34 4.45
CA MET A 536 -3.27 -25.44 3.88
C MET A 536 -2.52 -24.09 3.85
N GLU A 537 -3.20 -22.95 3.67
CA GLU A 537 -2.55 -21.63 3.61
C GLU A 537 -1.95 -21.13 4.94
N GLN A 538 -2.60 -21.36 6.08
CA GLN A 538 -1.95 -21.08 7.38
C GLN A 538 -0.73 -21.97 7.60
N PHE A 539 -0.70 -23.14 6.97
CA PHE A 539 0.46 -24.02 7.02
C PHE A 539 1.64 -23.50 6.18
N VAL A 540 1.43 -22.51 5.30
CA VAL A 540 2.49 -21.86 4.50
C VAL A 540 3.28 -20.81 5.31
N LEU A 541 2.73 -20.29 6.42
CA LEU A 541 3.47 -19.35 7.26
C LEU A 541 4.66 -20.02 7.94
N GLN A 542 5.79 -19.31 7.96
CA GLN A 542 7.03 -19.75 8.59
C GLN A 542 6.89 -19.83 10.11
N SER A 543 7.65 -20.72 10.72
CA SER A 543 7.84 -20.77 12.17
C SER A 543 8.69 -19.58 12.65
N PRO A 544 8.47 -19.05 13.86
CA PRO A 544 9.38 -18.07 14.46
C PRO A 544 10.80 -18.66 14.56
N PRO A 545 11.84 -17.93 14.11
CA PRO A 545 13.22 -18.41 14.24
C PRO A 545 13.63 -18.47 15.72
N VAL A 546 14.58 -19.33 16.06
CA VAL A 546 15.28 -19.29 17.35
C VAL A 546 16.56 -18.48 17.14
N PRO A 547 16.70 -17.28 17.74
CA PRO A 547 17.90 -16.46 17.59
C PRO A 547 19.14 -17.18 18.11
N ASP A 548 20.32 -16.82 17.62
CA ASP A 548 21.56 -17.37 18.17
C ASP A 548 21.82 -16.84 19.57
N LEU A 549 22.32 -17.74 20.44
CA LEU A 549 22.58 -17.44 21.84
C LEU A 549 23.60 -16.31 21.98
N SER A 550 24.70 -16.36 21.22
CA SER A 550 25.75 -15.33 21.23
C SER A 550 25.19 -13.94 20.93
N ASP A 551 24.32 -13.85 19.92
CA ASP A 551 23.75 -12.59 19.47
C ASP A 551 22.77 -12.04 20.51
N THR A 552 21.97 -12.93 21.10
CA THR A 552 21.02 -12.58 22.16
C THR A 552 21.73 -12.05 23.40
N LEU A 553 22.80 -12.73 23.83
CA LEU A 553 23.60 -12.34 24.98
C LEU A 553 24.39 -11.05 24.73
N ALA A 554 24.93 -10.86 23.53
CA ALA A 554 25.61 -9.62 23.14
C ALA A 554 24.67 -8.41 23.14
N LYS A 555 23.45 -8.58 22.59
CA LYS A 555 22.40 -7.55 22.61
C LYS A 555 21.92 -7.25 24.03
N TYR A 556 21.72 -8.27 24.86
CA TYR A 556 21.40 -8.12 26.28
C TYR A 556 22.48 -7.30 27.00
N LEU A 557 23.76 -7.65 26.83
CA LEU A 557 24.86 -6.94 27.47
C LEU A 557 24.93 -5.47 27.01
N ASN A 558 24.71 -5.21 25.72
CA ASN A 558 24.64 -3.84 25.19
C ASN A 558 23.49 -3.03 25.80
N TYR A 559 22.35 -3.67 26.08
CA TYR A 559 21.23 -3.05 26.77
C TYR A 559 21.53 -2.78 28.25
N VAL A 560 22.12 -3.74 28.97
CA VAL A 560 22.51 -3.58 30.39
C VAL A 560 23.49 -2.42 30.59
N LYS A 561 24.37 -2.16 29.63
CA LYS A 561 25.31 -1.01 29.65
C LYS A 561 24.60 0.35 29.82
N VAL A 562 23.35 0.46 29.39
CA VAL A 562 22.53 1.70 29.51
C VAL A 562 21.89 1.82 30.89
N LEU A 563 21.66 0.71 31.59
CA LEU A 563 20.85 0.66 32.80
C LEU A 563 21.65 0.69 34.11
N CYS A 564 22.92 0.27 34.10
CA CYS A 564 23.69 0.10 35.33
C CYS A 564 25.04 0.82 35.31
N ASP A 565 25.60 1.04 36.50
CA ASP A 565 26.97 1.54 36.66
C ASP A 565 28.03 0.51 36.20
N GLN A 566 29.29 0.95 36.15
CA GLN A 566 30.39 0.12 35.67
C GLN A 566 30.65 -1.12 36.55
N GLU A 567 30.41 -1.03 37.86
CA GLU A 567 30.65 -2.12 38.81
C GLU A 567 29.61 -3.23 38.62
N THR A 568 28.33 -2.85 38.56
CA THR A 568 27.21 -3.76 38.31
C THR A 568 27.32 -4.37 36.92
N PHE A 569 27.72 -3.58 35.91
CA PHE A 569 27.96 -4.07 34.55
C PHE A 569 29.02 -5.18 34.53
N ALA A 570 30.15 -4.98 35.22
CA ALA A 570 31.22 -5.98 35.29
C ALA A 570 30.75 -7.28 35.95
N LYS A 571 29.94 -7.19 37.01
CA LYS A 571 29.35 -8.35 37.67
C LYS A 571 28.41 -9.14 36.73
N VAL A 572 27.47 -8.44 36.09
CA VAL A 572 26.50 -9.05 35.18
C VAL A 572 27.20 -9.67 33.96
N LYS A 573 28.25 -9.01 33.46
CA LYS A 573 29.07 -9.55 32.38
C LYS A 573 29.73 -10.88 32.79
N ASN A 574 30.32 -10.97 33.97
CA ASN A 574 30.93 -12.22 34.45
C ASN A 574 29.89 -13.35 34.58
N GLU A 575 28.71 -13.05 35.14
CA GLU A 575 27.61 -14.03 35.27
C GLU A 575 27.08 -14.48 33.89
N LEU A 576 27.04 -13.57 32.91
CA LEU A 576 26.63 -13.87 31.54
C LEU A 576 27.69 -14.67 30.77
N ASP A 577 28.98 -14.37 30.95
CA ASP A 577 30.09 -15.13 30.36
C ASP A 577 30.11 -16.57 30.91
N ASP A 578 29.84 -16.73 32.21
CA ASP A 578 29.66 -18.03 32.86
C ASP A 578 28.46 -18.79 32.29
N PHE A 579 27.29 -18.15 32.17
CA PHE A 579 26.09 -18.74 31.58
C PHE A 579 26.32 -19.15 30.11
N ALA A 580 27.01 -18.33 29.33
CA ALA A 580 27.32 -18.59 27.92
C ALA A 580 28.22 -19.83 27.73
N SER A 581 29.05 -20.15 28.73
CA SER A 581 29.98 -21.29 28.68
C SER A 581 29.43 -22.57 29.32
N ARG A 582 28.48 -22.47 30.25
CA ARG A 582 27.91 -23.60 31.01
C ARG A 582 26.50 -23.95 30.56
N GLU A 583 25.49 -23.34 31.18
CA GLU A 583 24.10 -23.77 31.05
C GLU A 583 23.45 -23.30 29.73
N GLY A 584 23.92 -22.17 29.17
CA GLY A 584 23.36 -21.54 27.98
C GLY A 584 23.30 -22.43 26.73
N PRO A 585 24.40 -23.08 26.31
CA PRO A 585 24.40 -23.97 25.13
C PRO A 585 23.45 -25.17 25.27
N GLU A 586 23.29 -25.69 26.50
CA GLU A 586 22.38 -26.80 26.78
C GLU A 586 20.92 -26.36 26.64
N LEU A 587 20.56 -25.23 27.25
CA LEU A 587 19.22 -24.64 27.14
C LEU A 587 18.89 -24.24 25.69
N GLN A 588 19.87 -23.69 24.95
CA GLN A 588 19.73 -23.36 23.53
C GLN A 588 19.41 -24.61 22.70
N THR A 589 20.06 -25.73 23.00
CA THR A 589 19.85 -27.00 22.28
C THR A 589 18.45 -27.53 22.55
N GLU A 590 17.99 -27.48 23.80
CA GLU A 590 16.65 -27.90 24.18
C GLU A 590 15.56 -27.02 23.53
N LEU A 591 15.77 -25.69 23.51
CA LEU A 591 14.89 -24.77 22.81
C LEU A 591 14.82 -25.05 21.31
N LYS A 592 15.95 -25.34 20.66
CA LYS A 592 15.99 -25.74 19.25
C LYS A 592 15.25 -27.07 19.01
N GLN A 593 15.31 -28.03 19.95
CA GLN A 593 14.54 -29.26 19.86
C GLN A 593 13.02 -29.02 19.98
N ILE A 594 12.60 -28.12 20.87
CA ILE A 594 11.20 -27.70 20.98
C ILE A 594 10.74 -27.04 19.67
N ALA A 595 11.54 -26.13 19.10
CA ALA A 595 11.26 -25.48 17.82
C ALA A 595 11.21 -26.43 16.61
N MET A 596 11.84 -27.60 16.68
CA MET A 596 11.71 -28.65 15.65
C MET A 596 10.41 -29.44 15.79
N ARG A 597 9.87 -29.58 17.01
CA ARG A 597 8.64 -30.34 17.29
C ARG A 597 7.40 -29.47 17.15
N GLU A 598 7.50 -28.21 17.56
CA GLU A 598 6.40 -27.26 17.60
C GLU A 598 6.56 -26.20 16.51
N LYS A 599 5.49 -25.99 15.73
CA LYS A 599 5.51 -24.98 14.66
C LYS A 599 5.67 -23.55 15.19
N ASN A 600 5.28 -23.29 16.43
CA ASN A 600 5.52 -22.04 17.13
C ASN A 600 5.89 -22.37 18.57
N TRP A 601 7.19 -22.34 18.84
CA TRP A 601 7.75 -22.64 20.15
C TRP A 601 7.48 -21.52 21.17
N ILE A 602 7.38 -20.25 20.75
CA ILE A 602 7.39 -19.11 21.67
C ILE A 602 6.03 -18.80 22.31
N THR A 603 4.93 -18.93 21.57
CA THR A 603 3.61 -18.48 22.04
C THR A 603 3.19 -19.13 23.37
N PRO A 604 3.41 -20.45 23.62
CA PRO A 604 3.11 -21.06 24.92
C PRO A 604 3.91 -20.47 26.09
N PHE A 605 5.22 -20.25 25.93
CA PHE A 605 6.06 -19.60 26.95
C PHE A 605 5.60 -18.16 27.21
N TRP A 606 5.36 -17.42 26.14
CA TRP A 606 4.97 -16.01 26.23
C TRP A 606 3.62 -15.82 26.93
N ILE A 607 2.59 -16.60 26.58
CA ILE A 607 1.26 -16.51 27.21
C ILE A 607 1.33 -16.80 28.71
N ARG A 608 2.08 -17.84 29.11
CA ARG A 608 2.27 -18.21 30.52
C ARG A 608 2.99 -17.11 31.29
N SER A 609 4.12 -16.63 30.76
CA SER A 609 4.95 -15.63 31.44
C SER A 609 4.28 -14.25 31.52
N MET A 610 3.63 -13.79 30.46
CA MET A 610 3.11 -12.41 30.38
C MET A 610 1.72 -12.24 30.99
N TYR A 611 0.86 -13.26 30.89
CA TYR A 611 -0.54 -13.14 31.32
C TYR A 611 -0.90 -14.15 32.40
N LEU A 612 -0.84 -15.45 32.12
CA LEU A 612 -1.44 -16.45 33.02
C LEU A 612 -0.73 -16.54 34.39
N GLY A 613 0.58 -16.35 34.41
CA GLY A 613 1.38 -16.27 35.65
C GLY A 613 1.27 -14.92 36.38
N ASN A 614 0.74 -13.87 35.75
CA ASN A 614 0.58 -12.57 36.39
C ASN A 614 -0.58 -12.60 37.39
N ARG A 615 -0.29 -12.29 38.67
CA ARG A 615 -1.27 -12.35 39.76
C ARG A 615 -1.92 -11.01 40.08
N LEU A 616 -1.49 -9.92 39.42
CA LEU A 616 -2.12 -8.61 39.57
C LEU A 616 -3.57 -8.64 39.07
N PRO A 617 -4.44 -7.76 39.59
CA PRO A 617 -5.81 -7.62 39.09
C PRO A 617 -5.88 -7.42 37.58
N LEU A 618 -6.91 -7.95 36.92
CA LEU A 618 -7.12 -7.76 35.48
C LEU A 618 -7.34 -6.29 35.06
N PRO A 619 -8.30 -5.55 35.64
CA PRO A 619 -8.51 -4.14 35.26
C PRO A 619 -7.26 -3.31 35.54
N VAL A 620 -6.98 -2.33 34.68
CA VAL A 620 -5.81 -1.42 34.72
C VAL A 620 -4.48 -2.09 34.37
N TYR A 621 -4.17 -3.28 34.92
CA TYR A 621 -2.86 -3.93 34.74
C TYR A 621 -2.77 -4.85 33.52
N SER A 622 -3.87 -5.51 33.15
CA SER A 622 -3.90 -6.49 32.05
C SER A 622 -4.90 -6.11 30.96
N ASN A 623 -6.10 -5.66 31.34
CA ASN A 623 -7.19 -5.40 30.41
C ASN A 623 -7.15 -3.95 29.89
N PRO A 624 -6.86 -3.71 28.60
CA PRO A 624 -6.93 -2.38 28.02
C PRO A 624 -8.38 -1.93 27.84
N GLY A 625 -8.59 -0.61 27.83
CA GLY A 625 -9.85 0.02 27.48
C GLY A 625 -9.76 0.77 26.15
N PHE A 626 -10.87 0.76 25.42
CA PHE A 626 -11.00 1.50 24.16
C PHE A 626 -12.28 2.33 24.22
N ALA A 627 -12.15 3.64 24.03
CA ALA A 627 -13.30 4.54 23.90
C ALA A 627 -13.59 4.82 22.42
N LEU A 628 -14.81 4.51 22.00
CA LEU A 628 -15.34 4.84 20.68
C LEU A 628 -16.06 6.20 20.74
N PRO A 629 -16.34 6.82 19.57
CA PRO A 629 -17.09 8.07 19.53
C PRO A 629 -18.47 7.91 20.18
N ASN A 630 -18.89 8.93 20.93
CA ASN A 630 -20.21 8.94 21.54
C ASN A 630 -21.31 8.97 20.47
N VAL A 631 -22.40 8.25 20.72
CA VAL A 631 -23.57 8.14 19.85
C VAL A 631 -24.73 8.91 20.45
N VAL A 632 -25.29 9.81 19.64
CA VAL A 632 -26.49 10.56 20.01
C VAL A 632 -27.72 9.68 19.79
N HIS A 633 -28.55 9.55 20.82
CA HIS A 633 -29.85 8.88 20.77
C HIS A 633 -30.87 9.76 21.51
N HIS A 634 -32.13 9.74 21.08
CA HIS A 634 -33.15 10.69 21.54
C HIS A 634 -34.13 10.09 22.54
N SER A 635 -34.24 8.76 22.58
CA SER A 635 -35.11 8.02 23.49
C SER A 635 -34.43 6.76 23.99
N LEU A 636 -34.96 6.18 25.06
CA LEU A 636 -34.48 4.90 25.59
C LEU A 636 -34.70 3.75 24.58
N GLN A 637 -35.76 3.82 23.78
CA GLN A 637 -36.00 2.87 22.70
C GLN A 637 -34.94 2.99 21.60
N ASP A 638 -34.53 4.21 21.24
CA ASP A 638 -33.44 4.41 20.28
C ASP A 638 -32.11 3.85 20.80
N TYR A 639 -31.84 4.00 22.10
CA TYR A 639 -30.71 3.36 22.77
C TYR A 639 -30.77 1.83 22.63
N PHE A 640 -31.91 1.21 22.94
CA PHE A 640 -32.04 -0.25 22.81
C PHE A 640 -31.91 -0.73 21.35
N ASN A 641 -32.44 0.01 20.39
CA ASN A 641 -32.25 -0.27 18.96
C ASN A 641 -30.77 -0.19 18.57
N TYR A 642 -30.04 0.80 19.10
CA TYR A 642 -28.60 0.94 18.87
C TYR A 642 -27.82 -0.23 19.47
N VAL A 643 -28.06 -0.58 20.74
CA VAL A 643 -27.43 -1.72 21.41
C VAL A 643 -27.73 -3.03 20.68
N ALA A 644 -28.99 -3.25 20.27
CA ALA A 644 -29.38 -4.42 19.48
C ALA A 644 -28.63 -4.50 18.14
N THR A 645 -28.47 -3.36 17.45
CA THR A 645 -27.71 -3.28 16.19
C THR A 645 -26.22 -3.54 16.41
N PHE A 646 -25.66 -3.04 17.51
CA PHE A 646 -24.28 -3.31 17.91
C PHE A 646 -24.06 -4.81 18.14
N ILE A 647 -24.91 -5.46 18.97
CA ILE A 647 -24.88 -6.90 19.24
C ILE A 647 -24.97 -7.69 17.93
N HIS A 648 -25.91 -7.33 17.06
CA HIS A 648 -26.06 -7.97 15.76
C HIS A 648 -24.82 -7.81 14.87
N GLY A 649 -24.16 -6.63 14.89
CA GLY A 649 -22.91 -6.39 14.16
C GLY A 649 -21.75 -7.27 14.64
N VAL A 650 -21.64 -7.49 15.96
CA VAL A 650 -20.63 -8.39 16.55
C VAL A 650 -20.87 -9.85 16.13
N PHE A 651 -22.12 -10.33 16.18
CA PHE A 651 -22.46 -11.68 15.74
C PHE A 651 -22.29 -11.88 14.22
N ASP A 652 -22.53 -10.84 13.43
CA ASP A 652 -22.21 -10.86 11.99
C ASP A 652 -20.70 -11.02 11.76
N PHE A 653 -19.85 -10.29 12.51
CA PHE A 653 -18.40 -10.47 12.47
C PHE A 653 -17.96 -11.87 12.92
N LYS A 654 -18.50 -12.36 14.05
CA LYS A 654 -18.26 -13.74 14.50
C LYS A 654 -18.62 -14.75 13.41
N SER A 655 -19.73 -14.54 12.71
CA SER A 655 -20.14 -15.41 11.61
C SER A 655 -19.14 -15.39 10.44
N LEU A 656 -18.42 -14.28 10.21
CA LEU A 656 -17.31 -14.24 9.26
C LEU A 656 -16.09 -15.02 9.78
N ILE A 657 -15.77 -14.94 11.07
CA ILE A 657 -14.70 -15.73 11.71
C ILE A 657 -14.99 -17.22 11.60
N ASP A 658 -16.19 -17.66 11.98
CA ASP A 658 -16.57 -19.07 11.99
C ASP A 658 -16.60 -19.67 10.58
N ARG A 659 -16.96 -18.85 9.58
CA ARG A 659 -16.90 -19.22 8.15
C ARG A 659 -15.51 -19.03 7.53
N LYS A 660 -14.52 -18.54 8.29
CA LYS A 660 -13.18 -18.16 7.83
C LYS A 660 -13.18 -17.17 6.64
N ALA A 661 -14.18 -16.30 6.58
CA ALA A 661 -14.39 -15.35 5.49
C ALA A 661 -13.77 -13.97 5.72
N ILE A 662 -12.95 -13.81 6.76
CA ILE A 662 -12.18 -12.57 6.99
C ILE A 662 -11.03 -12.51 5.99
N ALA A 663 -10.87 -11.37 5.32
CA ALA A 663 -9.79 -11.15 4.38
C ALA A 663 -8.42 -11.33 5.06
N PRO A 664 -7.45 -12.03 4.43
CA PRO A 664 -6.10 -12.13 4.95
C PRO A 664 -5.46 -10.75 5.10
N GLU A 665 -4.83 -10.50 6.24
CA GLU A 665 -4.05 -9.28 6.46
C GLU A 665 -2.61 -9.43 5.95
N TYR A 666 -1.99 -8.32 5.55
CA TYR A 666 -0.63 -8.29 5.01
C TYR A 666 0.24 -7.30 5.80
N SER A 667 1.53 -7.60 5.94
CA SER A 667 2.49 -6.69 6.55
C SER A 667 2.67 -5.43 5.70
N THR A 668 2.68 -4.26 6.35
CA THR A 668 3.02 -2.98 5.75
C THR A 668 4.51 -2.67 5.94
N GLY A 669 5.03 -1.65 5.23
CA GLY A 669 6.40 -1.15 5.38
C GLY A 669 7.26 -1.25 4.12
N ARG A 670 8.58 -1.04 4.26
CA ARG A 670 9.56 -1.12 3.15
C ARG A 670 9.87 -2.56 2.70
N ILE A 671 9.53 -3.55 3.50
CA ILE A 671 9.64 -4.97 3.14
C ILE A 671 8.44 -5.37 2.29
N LYS A 672 8.66 -6.22 1.28
CA LYS A 672 7.61 -6.78 0.43
C LYS A 672 6.44 -7.32 1.29
N PRO A 673 5.17 -6.97 0.98
CA PRO A 673 4.03 -7.41 1.77
C PRO A 673 3.98 -8.94 1.92
N GLN A 674 3.93 -9.42 3.17
CA GLN A 674 3.81 -10.82 3.53
C GLN A 674 2.47 -11.06 4.23
N LYS A 675 1.82 -12.21 3.98
CA LYS A 675 0.60 -12.60 4.70
C LYS A 675 0.88 -12.68 6.20
N LEU A 676 -0.05 -12.16 7.01
CA LEU A 676 -0.02 -12.25 8.46
C LEU A 676 -0.86 -13.42 8.97
N SER A 677 -0.47 -13.97 10.12
CA SER A 677 -1.19 -14.96 10.87
C SER A 677 -2.53 -14.40 11.30
N MET A 678 -3.58 -15.10 10.88
CA MET A 678 -4.95 -14.88 11.32
C MET A 678 -5.28 -15.70 12.57
N GLY A 679 -4.31 -16.42 13.14
CA GLY A 679 -4.50 -17.35 14.27
C GLY A 679 -5.25 -16.74 15.45
N GLN A 680 -4.95 -15.48 15.78
CA GLN A 680 -5.59 -14.77 16.88
C GLN A 680 -7.09 -14.56 16.67
N PHE A 681 -7.58 -14.44 15.43
CA PHE A 681 -9.00 -14.17 15.13
C PHE A 681 -9.92 -15.33 15.48
N TRP A 682 -9.45 -16.57 15.36
CA TRP A 682 -10.32 -17.74 15.39
C TRP A 682 -10.91 -18.06 16.77
N ASP A 683 -10.23 -17.60 17.83
CA ASP A 683 -10.49 -17.96 19.22
C ASP A 683 -11.07 -16.80 20.06
N ILE A 684 -11.17 -15.58 19.49
CA ILE A 684 -11.52 -14.36 20.26
C ILE A 684 -12.91 -14.39 20.92
N PHE A 685 -13.85 -15.17 20.40
CA PHE A 685 -15.21 -15.28 20.95
C PHE A 685 -15.45 -16.58 21.74
N THR A 686 -14.54 -17.55 21.64
CA THR A 686 -14.65 -18.85 22.33
C THR A 686 -13.79 -18.91 23.59
N ALA A 687 -12.87 -17.95 23.75
CA ALA A 687 -11.96 -17.92 24.87
C ALA A 687 -12.55 -17.35 26.17
N TYR A 688 -11.96 -17.77 27.29
CA TYR A 688 -12.25 -17.30 28.64
C TYR A 688 -11.02 -17.48 29.53
N ARG A 689 -10.64 -16.46 30.31
CA ARG A 689 -9.52 -16.54 31.25
C ARG A 689 -10.02 -16.79 32.66
N GLN A 690 -9.93 -18.03 33.11
CA GLN A 690 -10.37 -18.44 34.45
C GLN A 690 -9.29 -18.18 35.50
N ALA A 691 -9.64 -17.52 36.60
CA ALA A 691 -8.76 -17.44 37.76
C ALA A 691 -8.47 -18.85 38.32
N ASN A 692 -7.19 -19.16 38.49
CA ASN A 692 -6.75 -20.39 39.13
C ASN A 692 -5.50 -20.11 39.99
N TYR A 693 -5.25 -20.94 41.00
CA TYR A 693 -4.17 -20.69 41.97
C TYR A 693 -2.79 -20.77 41.31
N CYS A 694 -1.90 -19.81 41.61
CA CYS A 694 -0.57 -19.61 41.02
C CYS A 694 -0.53 -19.28 39.52
N MET A 695 -1.42 -19.85 38.71
CA MET A 695 -1.48 -19.63 37.27
C MET A 695 -2.92 -19.76 36.79
N ASP A 696 -3.40 -18.75 36.06
CA ASP A 696 -4.72 -18.75 35.45
C ASP A 696 -4.80 -19.78 34.31
N ILE A 697 -6.03 -20.16 33.94
CA ILE A 697 -6.26 -21.10 32.83
C ILE A 697 -6.92 -20.34 31.69
N LEU A 698 -6.36 -20.48 30.49
CA LEU A 698 -7.00 -20.01 29.26
C LEU A 698 -7.82 -21.16 28.66
N GLU A 699 -9.14 -21.04 28.72
CA GLU A 699 -10.03 -22.04 28.15
C GLU A 699 -10.54 -21.57 26.79
N ILE A 700 -10.46 -22.43 25.79
CA ILE A 700 -10.99 -22.19 24.44
C ILE A 700 -12.08 -23.22 24.20
N GLN A 701 -13.32 -22.75 24.02
CA GLN A 701 -14.44 -23.65 23.75
C GLN A 701 -14.29 -24.35 22.40
N GLU A 702 -14.45 -25.68 22.41
CA GLU A 702 -14.46 -26.48 21.18
C GLU A 702 -15.66 -26.10 20.31
N LYS A 703 -15.41 -25.92 19.01
CA LYS A 703 -16.46 -25.65 18.03
C LYS A 703 -17.18 -26.96 17.70
N THR A 704 -18.39 -27.15 18.21
CA THR A 704 -19.23 -28.29 17.83
C THR A 704 -19.72 -28.12 16.38
N MET A 705 -19.83 -29.22 15.63
CA MET A 705 -20.33 -29.17 14.24
C MET A 705 -21.82 -28.82 14.14
N GLU A 706 -22.57 -28.97 15.23
CA GLU A 706 -23.99 -28.60 15.26
C GLU A 706 -24.17 -27.08 15.45
N PRO A 707 -25.15 -26.46 14.76
CA PRO A 707 -25.50 -25.07 14.97
C PRO A 707 -26.11 -24.89 16.36
N ALA A 708 -25.24 -24.67 17.34
CA ALA A 708 -25.62 -24.47 18.72
C ALA A 708 -26.31 -23.11 18.89
N ASP A 709 -27.23 -23.03 19.85
CA ASP A 709 -27.75 -21.76 20.33
C ASP A 709 -26.62 -20.97 21.01
N GLU A 710 -26.52 -19.68 20.71
CA GLU A 710 -25.51 -18.79 21.27
C GLU A 710 -26.13 -17.59 21.98
N HIS A 711 -25.50 -17.14 23.06
CA HIS A 711 -25.98 -16.03 23.88
C HIS A 711 -24.88 -15.03 24.21
N ALA A 712 -25.30 -13.78 24.43
CA ALA A 712 -24.50 -12.77 25.10
C ALA A 712 -24.90 -12.68 26.57
N THR A 713 -23.99 -12.25 27.44
CA THR A 713 -24.33 -11.89 28.82
C THR A 713 -24.51 -10.39 28.93
N VAL A 714 -25.68 -9.92 29.35
CA VAL A 714 -25.95 -8.50 29.58
C VAL A 714 -25.76 -8.19 31.06
N MET A 715 -24.81 -7.32 31.39
CA MET A 715 -24.62 -6.76 32.73
C MET A 715 -25.44 -5.48 32.85
N CYS A 716 -26.45 -5.50 33.72
CA CYS A 716 -27.28 -4.33 34.01
C CYS A 716 -27.46 -4.20 35.53
N LYS A 717 -27.08 -3.03 36.09
CA LYS A 717 -27.14 -2.77 37.54
C LYS A 717 -26.48 -3.88 38.39
N ASN A 718 -25.29 -4.33 37.98
CA ASN A 718 -24.47 -5.38 38.58
C ASN A 718 -25.02 -6.81 38.43
N MET A 719 -26.15 -7.00 37.74
CA MET A 719 -26.76 -8.30 37.54
C MET A 719 -26.48 -8.84 36.14
N PRO A 720 -26.01 -10.10 36.02
CA PRO A 720 -25.86 -10.77 34.74
C PRO A 720 -27.19 -11.35 34.25
N PHE A 721 -27.56 -11.06 33.00
CA PHE A 721 -28.69 -11.63 32.30
C PHE A 721 -28.22 -12.42 31.07
N ILE A 722 -28.87 -13.55 30.78
CA ILE A 722 -28.61 -14.33 29.57
C ILE A 722 -29.50 -13.77 28.46
N LEU A 723 -28.90 -13.30 27.38
CA LEU A 723 -29.60 -12.86 26.17
C LEU A 723 -29.31 -13.85 25.04
N PRO A 724 -30.23 -14.78 24.70
CA PRO A 724 -30.09 -15.63 23.53
C PRO A 724 -30.10 -14.76 22.26
N VAL A 725 -29.06 -14.87 21.44
CA VAL A 725 -28.91 -14.07 20.21
C VAL A 725 -29.00 -14.94 18.96
N VAL A 726 -28.43 -16.14 18.98
CA VAL A 726 -28.55 -17.11 17.90
C VAL A 726 -29.41 -18.26 18.39
N LEU A 727 -30.50 -18.54 17.68
CA LEU A 727 -31.36 -19.69 17.93
C LEU A 727 -31.44 -20.54 16.66
N LYS A 728 -31.15 -21.84 16.76
CA LYS A 728 -31.15 -22.78 15.63
C LYS A 728 -30.29 -22.29 14.46
N GLY A 729 -29.12 -21.72 14.77
CA GLY A 729 -28.16 -21.19 13.78
C GLY A 729 -28.55 -19.85 13.13
N LYS A 730 -29.64 -19.20 13.53
CA LYS A 730 -30.07 -17.90 12.99
C LYS A 730 -29.98 -16.80 14.05
N ILE A 731 -29.36 -15.67 13.70
CA ILE A 731 -29.35 -14.46 14.52
C ILE A 731 -30.79 -13.92 14.64
N ARG A 732 -31.25 -13.66 15.86
CA ARG A 732 -32.57 -13.08 16.15
C ARG A 732 -32.70 -11.67 15.57
N SER A 733 -33.94 -11.25 15.31
CA SER A 733 -34.19 -9.93 14.72
C SER A 733 -33.84 -8.78 15.67
N LEU A 734 -33.51 -7.62 15.11
CA LEU A 734 -33.19 -6.41 15.88
C LEU A 734 -34.32 -6.02 16.85
N GLN A 735 -35.58 -6.18 16.43
CA GLN A 735 -36.74 -5.88 17.26
C GLN A 735 -36.84 -6.80 18.47
N GLU A 736 -36.61 -8.10 18.27
CA GLU A 736 -36.62 -9.09 19.36
C GLU A 736 -35.52 -8.80 20.38
N LEU A 737 -34.29 -8.53 19.91
CA LEU A 737 -33.17 -8.17 20.79
C LEU A 737 -33.44 -6.85 21.53
N SER A 738 -34.00 -5.85 20.86
CA SER A 738 -34.35 -4.56 21.49
C SER A 738 -35.44 -4.71 22.56
N ASN A 739 -36.45 -5.55 22.33
CA ASN A 739 -37.52 -5.80 23.30
C ASN A 739 -36.96 -6.51 24.55
N ASP A 740 -36.08 -7.49 24.36
CA ASP A 740 -35.45 -8.20 25.47
C ASP A 740 -34.51 -7.29 26.27
N LEU A 741 -33.79 -6.37 25.62
CA LEU A 741 -32.98 -5.35 26.30
C LEU A 741 -33.83 -4.42 27.17
N SER A 742 -34.99 -3.96 26.66
CA SER A 742 -35.94 -3.18 27.47
C SER A 742 -36.41 -3.96 28.70
N ARG A 743 -36.77 -5.24 28.50
CA ARG A 743 -37.21 -6.13 29.57
C ARG A 743 -36.10 -6.38 30.60
N ILE A 744 -34.84 -6.55 30.18
CA ILE A 744 -33.69 -6.68 31.09
C ILE A 744 -33.56 -5.44 31.97
N VAL A 745 -33.65 -4.25 31.40
CA VAL A 745 -33.59 -2.99 32.16
C VAL A 745 -34.78 -2.84 33.11
N GLU A 746 -35.99 -3.22 32.69
CA GLU A 746 -37.18 -3.24 33.56
C GLU A 746 -37.01 -4.20 34.75
N LEU A 747 -36.56 -5.42 34.51
CA LEU A 747 -36.26 -6.41 35.55
C LEU A 747 -35.17 -5.91 36.50
N ALA A 748 -34.11 -5.31 35.94
CA ALA A 748 -33.03 -4.76 36.75
C ALA A 748 -33.46 -3.55 37.59
N ASN A 749 -34.42 -2.76 37.12
CA ASN A 749 -35.02 -1.66 37.86
C ASN A 749 -35.99 -2.11 38.95
N ALA A 750 -36.64 -3.27 38.77
CA ALA A 750 -37.57 -3.85 39.75
C ALA A 750 -36.85 -4.51 40.94
N GLU A 751 -35.61 -4.98 40.75
CA GLU A 751 -34.81 -5.61 41.80
C GLU A 751 -34.27 -4.58 42.80
N LYS A 752 -34.68 -4.69 44.07
CA LYS A 752 -34.33 -3.73 45.12
C LYS A 752 -32.91 -3.94 45.65
N HIS A 753 -32.37 -5.15 45.53
CA HIS A 753 -31.06 -5.53 46.06
C HIS A 753 -29.92 -5.46 45.03
N SER A 754 -30.17 -4.92 43.83
CA SER A 754 -29.19 -4.91 42.74
C SER A 754 -27.86 -4.22 43.11
N LYS A 755 -27.91 -3.22 43.99
CA LYS A 755 -26.71 -2.49 44.46
C LYS A 755 -25.83 -3.32 45.41
N ASP A 756 -26.40 -4.31 46.10
CA ASP A 756 -25.67 -5.17 47.04
C ASP A 756 -25.03 -6.38 46.32
N LEU A 757 -25.52 -6.70 45.11
CA LEU A 757 -25.11 -7.84 44.27
C LEU A 757 -23.87 -7.52 43.42
N ALA A 758 -22.76 -7.11 44.05
CA ALA A 758 -21.51 -6.79 43.37
C ALA A 758 -20.72 -8.03 42.89
N ILE A 759 -21.38 -9.01 42.26
CA ILE A 759 -20.77 -10.29 41.88
C ILE A 759 -19.58 -10.11 40.93
N GLY A 760 -19.60 -9.11 40.06
CA GLY A 760 -18.48 -8.76 39.17
C GLY A 760 -17.18 -8.44 39.91
N ALA A 761 -17.26 -8.07 41.20
CA ALA A 761 -16.11 -7.78 42.06
C ALA A 761 -15.12 -8.95 42.19
N VAL A 762 -15.57 -10.19 41.97
CA VAL A 762 -14.67 -11.36 42.04
C VAL A 762 -13.63 -11.38 40.91
N THR A 763 -13.89 -10.68 39.80
CA THR A 763 -13.00 -10.65 38.63
C THR A 763 -12.00 -9.49 38.65
N MET A 764 -12.14 -8.54 39.57
CA MET A 764 -11.31 -7.31 39.67
C MET A 764 -10.25 -7.35 40.78
N ILE A 765 -10.13 -8.46 41.50
CA ILE A 765 -9.17 -8.62 42.58
C ILE A 765 -7.92 -9.37 42.10
N ASN A 766 -6.90 -9.45 42.96
CA ASN A 766 -5.73 -10.31 42.75
C ASN A 766 -6.17 -11.71 42.33
N ARG A 767 -5.45 -12.31 41.38
CA ARG A 767 -5.90 -13.52 40.69
C ARG A 767 -5.98 -14.75 41.61
N ASP A 768 -5.14 -14.86 42.64
CA ASP A 768 -5.24 -15.94 43.62
C ASP A 768 -6.49 -15.80 44.50
N ARG A 769 -6.83 -14.56 44.88
CA ARG A 769 -8.09 -14.28 45.59
C ARG A 769 -9.30 -14.50 44.70
N ALA A 770 -9.21 -14.15 43.42
CA ALA A 770 -10.25 -14.44 42.43
C ALA A 770 -10.46 -15.96 42.28
N ALA A 771 -9.38 -16.75 42.26
CA ALA A 771 -9.45 -18.21 42.21
C ALA A 771 -10.17 -18.79 43.43
N LEU A 772 -9.83 -18.32 44.64
CA LEU A 772 -10.52 -18.72 45.88
C LEU A 772 -12.01 -18.33 45.87
N ALA A 773 -12.32 -17.11 45.42
CA ALA A 773 -13.70 -16.64 45.30
C ALA A 773 -14.49 -17.48 44.29
N TYR A 774 -13.89 -17.77 43.14
CA TYR A 774 -14.47 -18.61 42.09
C TYR A 774 -14.77 -20.03 42.59
N GLN A 775 -13.82 -20.67 43.27
CA GLN A 775 -14.02 -21.98 43.91
C GLN A 775 -15.13 -21.95 44.97
N SER A 776 -15.22 -20.88 45.76
CA SER A 776 -16.27 -20.71 46.77
C SER A 776 -17.66 -20.59 46.13
N LEU A 777 -17.78 -19.78 45.07
CA LEU A 777 -19.03 -19.60 44.33
C LEU A 777 -19.51 -20.89 43.67
N GLN A 778 -18.60 -21.72 43.13
CA GLN A 778 -18.96 -22.99 42.50
C GLN A 778 -19.56 -24.04 43.44
N ARG A 779 -19.50 -23.85 44.76
CA ARG A 779 -20.09 -24.79 45.74
C ARG A 779 -21.61 -24.82 45.67
N ASP A 780 -22.24 -23.71 45.27
CA ASP A 780 -23.67 -23.66 45.02
C ASP A 780 -23.97 -24.01 43.55
N GLU A 781 -24.92 -24.92 43.34
CA GLU A 781 -25.25 -25.43 42.01
C GLU A 781 -25.87 -24.34 41.10
N THR A 782 -26.59 -23.37 41.66
CA THR A 782 -27.14 -22.24 40.90
C THR A 782 -26.03 -21.32 40.44
N ASN A 783 -25.11 -20.97 41.33
CA ASN A 783 -23.93 -20.17 41.00
C ASN A 783 -23.05 -20.87 39.97
N LYS A 784 -22.84 -22.17 40.10
CA LYS A 784 -22.08 -22.96 39.12
C LYS A 784 -22.69 -22.88 37.72
N ARG A 785 -24.01 -23.01 37.60
CA ARG A 785 -24.73 -22.85 36.32
C ARG A 785 -24.61 -21.43 35.77
N SER A 786 -24.75 -20.42 36.61
CA SER A 786 -24.61 -19.01 36.21
C SER A 786 -23.19 -18.68 35.74
N LEU A 787 -22.16 -19.12 36.47
CA LEU A 787 -20.76 -18.97 36.08
C LEU A 787 -20.46 -19.67 34.76
N ASN A 788 -20.97 -20.89 34.57
CA ASN A 788 -20.84 -21.61 33.32
C ASN A 788 -21.53 -20.88 32.15
N ALA A 789 -22.70 -20.28 32.39
CA ALA A 789 -23.37 -19.46 31.38
C ALA A 789 -22.57 -18.21 31.01
N ILE A 790 -21.96 -17.51 31.97
CA ILE A 790 -21.09 -16.35 31.69
C ILE A 790 -19.84 -16.79 30.93
N LYS A 791 -19.23 -17.90 31.33
CA LYS A 791 -18.06 -18.48 30.67
C LYS A 791 -18.34 -18.82 29.20
N ARG A 792 -19.49 -19.44 28.94
CA ARG A 792 -19.97 -19.87 27.62
C ARG A 792 -20.54 -18.77 26.73
N CYS A 793 -20.77 -17.56 27.24
CA CYS A 793 -21.31 -16.49 26.41
C CYS A 793 -20.31 -16.11 25.31
N THR A 794 -20.80 -15.53 24.22
CA THR A 794 -19.93 -15.05 23.13
C THR A 794 -19.14 -13.81 23.56
N PHE A 795 -19.80 -12.89 24.27
CA PHE A 795 -19.23 -11.67 24.85
C PHE A 795 -20.17 -11.11 25.92
N VAL A 796 -19.68 -10.14 26.69
CA VAL A 796 -20.46 -9.40 27.69
C VAL A 796 -20.86 -8.03 27.13
N VAL A 797 -22.08 -7.58 27.45
CA VAL A 797 -22.59 -6.24 27.13
C VAL A 797 -22.94 -5.55 28.45
N CYS A 798 -22.34 -4.39 28.73
CA CYS A 798 -22.58 -3.63 29.96
C CYS A 798 -23.46 -2.41 29.63
N LEU A 799 -24.65 -2.36 30.22
CA LEU A 799 -25.58 -1.22 30.12
C LEU A 799 -25.37 -0.30 31.33
N ASP A 800 -24.71 0.82 31.10
CA ASP A 800 -24.10 1.62 32.16
C ASP A 800 -24.71 3.01 32.34
N GLU A 801 -24.73 3.48 33.58
CA GLU A 801 -24.85 4.90 33.87
C GLU A 801 -23.49 5.59 33.67
N ALA A 802 -23.48 6.69 32.92
CA ALA A 802 -22.26 7.40 32.59
C ALA A 802 -21.62 8.11 33.80
N MET A 803 -20.29 8.23 33.79
CA MET A 803 -19.58 9.02 34.80
C MET A 803 -19.96 10.51 34.71
N SER A 804 -20.28 11.12 35.85
CA SER A 804 -20.58 12.56 35.88
C SER A 804 -19.32 13.41 35.60
N GLY A 805 -19.47 14.51 34.86
CA GLY A 805 -18.35 15.38 34.44
C GLY A 805 -17.68 16.19 35.55
N LYS A 806 -17.88 15.83 36.83
CA LYS A 806 -17.28 16.54 37.97
C LYS A 806 -15.85 16.06 38.28
N GLU A 807 -15.49 14.83 37.88
CA GLU A 807 -14.21 14.23 38.24
C GLU A 807 -13.08 14.53 37.26
N THR A 808 -13.37 14.57 35.95
CA THR A 808 -12.41 14.96 34.91
C THR A 808 -13.06 15.97 33.96
N LYS A 809 -12.31 17.02 33.58
CA LYS A 809 -12.80 18.03 32.63
C LYS A 809 -12.74 17.56 31.17
N ASP A 810 -11.82 16.63 30.87
CA ASP A 810 -11.65 16.08 29.54
C ASP A 810 -12.66 14.93 29.31
N PRO A 811 -13.60 15.07 28.36
CA PRO A 811 -14.59 14.04 28.06
C PRO A 811 -13.96 12.74 27.56
N LEU A 812 -12.77 12.77 26.95
CA LEU A 812 -12.08 11.59 26.43
C LEU A 812 -11.41 10.79 27.54
N GLU A 813 -10.70 11.47 28.44
CA GLU A 813 -10.16 10.88 29.65
C GLU A 813 -11.29 10.21 30.44
N ARG A 814 -12.42 10.91 30.60
CA ARG A 814 -13.60 10.39 31.30
C ARG A 814 -14.13 9.11 30.67
N SER A 815 -14.32 9.11 29.35
CA SER A 815 -14.84 7.96 28.60
C SER A 815 -13.89 6.76 28.75
N LEU A 816 -12.59 6.97 28.53
CA LEU A 816 -11.59 5.92 28.60
C LEU A 816 -11.42 5.34 30.01
N VAL A 817 -11.36 6.20 31.04
CA VAL A 817 -11.35 5.75 32.45
C VAL A 817 -12.59 4.92 32.76
N HIS A 818 -13.76 5.30 32.24
CA HIS A 818 -15.00 4.53 32.40
C HIS A 818 -14.95 3.17 31.69
N MET A 819 -14.34 3.08 30.50
CA MET A 819 -14.15 1.80 29.80
C MET A 819 -13.16 0.86 30.52
N ILE A 820 -12.14 1.41 31.17
CA ILE A 820 -11.13 0.61 31.90
C ILE A 820 -11.66 0.16 33.27
N THR A 821 -12.34 1.06 34.01
CA THR A 821 -12.62 0.86 35.44
C THR A 821 -14.10 0.97 35.83
N GLY A 822 -15.00 1.28 34.89
CA GLY A 822 -16.41 1.60 35.18
C GLY A 822 -16.62 2.92 35.93
N GLY A 823 -15.55 3.71 36.08
CA GLY A 823 -15.56 4.98 36.78
C GLY A 823 -15.50 4.90 38.31
N GLY A 824 -15.26 3.72 38.86
CA GLY A 824 -15.14 3.51 40.30
C GLY A 824 -16.46 3.12 40.99
N PRO A 825 -16.42 2.85 42.31
CA PRO A 825 -17.51 2.20 43.05
C PRO A 825 -18.83 2.98 43.06
N LYS A 826 -18.78 4.30 42.83
CA LYS A 826 -19.96 5.18 42.80
C LYS A 826 -20.77 5.07 41.51
N TYR A 827 -20.19 4.51 40.46
CA TYR A 827 -20.78 4.40 39.13
C TYR A 827 -20.97 2.93 38.78
N SER A 828 -20.23 2.41 37.78
CA SER A 828 -20.49 1.09 37.18
C SER A 828 -19.35 0.09 37.37
N LEU A 829 -18.47 0.30 38.35
CA LEU A 829 -17.30 -0.57 38.61
C LEU A 829 -17.67 -2.05 38.72
N PHE A 830 -18.78 -2.39 39.38
CA PHE A 830 -19.21 -3.78 39.60
C PHE A 830 -20.07 -4.34 38.46
N ASN A 831 -20.44 -3.52 37.48
CA ASN A 831 -21.26 -3.93 36.33
C ASN A 831 -20.37 -4.52 35.21
N ARG A 832 -19.47 -5.44 35.57
CA ARG A 832 -18.38 -5.96 34.72
C ARG A 832 -18.12 -7.44 34.97
N TRP A 833 -17.44 -8.08 34.01
CA TRP A 833 -16.87 -9.42 34.10
C TRP A 833 -15.52 -9.48 33.37
N PHE A 834 -14.42 -9.16 34.07
CA PHE A 834 -13.09 -8.93 33.47
C PHE A 834 -12.41 -10.17 32.87
N GLU A 835 -12.90 -11.37 33.21
CA GLU A 835 -12.37 -12.64 32.71
C GLU A 835 -12.84 -12.99 31.28
N LYS A 836 -13.87 -12.30 30.77
CA LYS A 836 -14.35 -12.53 29.40
C LYS A 836 -13.55 -11.67 28.42
N THR A 837 -13.17 -12.27 27.29
CA THR A 837 -12.34 -11.63 26.25
C THR A 837 -12.87 -10.28 25.81
N PHE A 838 -14.17 -10.15 25.53
CA PHE A 838 -14.80 -8.87 25.19
C PHE A 838 -15.92 -8.51 26.16
N GLN A 839 -15.86 -7.27 26.65
CA GLN A 839 -16.94 -6.60 27.34
C GLN A 839 -17.24 -5.28 26.63
N PHE A 840 -18.34 -5.22 25.88
CA PHE A 840 -18.78 -3.97 25.24
C PHE A 840 -19.56 -3.13 26.23
N ILE A 841 -19.15 -1.88 26.41
CA ILE A 841 -19.72 -0.98 27.41
C ILE A 841 -20.48 0.10 26.66
N LEU A 842 -21.78 0.22 26.93
CA LEU A 842 -22.67 1.19 26.30
C LEU A 842 -23.36 2.00 27.41
N THR A 843 -23.04 3.28 27.50
CA THR A 843 -23.62 4.17 28.51
C THR A 843 -24.90 4.83 28.00
N TYR A 844 -25.85 5.11 28.89
CA TYR A 844 -27.10 5.79 28.54
C TYR A 844 -26.93 7.24 28.06
N ASP A 845 -25.74 7.84 28.17
CA ASP A 845 -25.44 9.16 27.58
C ASP A 845 -24.80 9.06 26.19
N GLY A 846 -24.63 7.84 25.67
CA GLY A 846 -24.16 7.58 24.32
C GLY A 846 -22.70 7.15 24.23
N GLY A 847 -21.96 7.09 25.34
CA GLY A 847 -20.62 6.52 25.36
C GLY A 847 -20.61 5.06 24.94
N VAL A 848 -19.66 4.69 24.08
CA VAL A 848 -19.49 3.32 23.59
C VAL A 848 -18.02 2.97 23.72
N GLY A 849 -17.72 1.77 24.16
CA GLY A 849 -16.36 1.29 24.25
C GLY A 849 -16.28 -0.19 24.53
N VAL A 850 -15.06 -0.65 24.78
CA VAL A 850 -14.78 -2.05 25.07
C VAL A 850 -13.68 -2.16 26.12
N ASN A 851 -13.88 -3.10 27.04
CA ASN A 851 -12.82 -3.63 27.89
C ASN A 851 -12.44 -5.01 27.35
N TYR A 852 -11.15 -5.25 27.20
CA TYR A 852 -10.63 -6.39 26.47
C TYR A 852 -9.65 -7.22 27.33
N GLU A 853 -9.84 -8.53 27.43
CA GLU A 853 -8.89 -9.43 28.11
C GLU A 853 -7.81 -9.89 27.12
N HIS A 854 -6.56 -9.56 27.44
CA HIS A 854 -5.46 -9.48 26.47
C HIS A 854 -4.75 -10.82 26.18
N THR A 855 -5.08 -11.89 26.91
CA THR A 855 -4.39 -13.18 26.80
C THR A 855 -4.58 -13.84 25.43
N VAL A 856 -5.75 -13.70 24.82
CA VAL A 856 -6.15 -14.44 23.60
C VAL A 856 -5.59 -13.80 22.32
N ALA A 857 -5.69 -12.48 22.23
CA ALA A 857 -5.33 -11.72 21.06
C ALA A 857 -4.67 -10.38 21.45
N ASP A 858 -4.01 -9.75 20.49
CA ASP A 858 -3.49 -8.41 20.61
C ASP A 858 -4.52 -7.39 20.12
N GLY A 859 -4.14 -6.11 19.97
CA GLY A 859 -5.06 -5.08 19.53
C GLY A 859 -5.68 -5.32 18.14
N ALA A 860 -5.00 -6.08 17.26
CA ALA A 860 -5.40 -6.23 15.86
C ALA A 860 -6.79 -6.88 15.66
N PRO A 861 -7.11 -8.09 16.20
CA PRO A 861 -8.46 -8.66 16.03
C PRO A 861 -9.58 -7.80 16.62
N LEU A 862 -9.31 -7.13 17.75
CA LEU A 862 -10.27 -6.20 18.34
C LEU A 862 -10.54 -5.01 17.41
N ILE A 863 -9.48 -4.46 16.83
CA ILE A 863 -9.57 -3.34 15.89
C ILE A 863 -10.39 -3.73 14.66
N THR A 864 -10.08 -4.83 14.00
CA THR A 864 -10.82 -5.31 12.82
C THR A 864 -12.29 -5.61 13.15
N LEU A 865 -12.57 -6.10 14.35
CA LEU A 865 -13.93 -6.25 14.86
C LEU A 865 -14.64 -4.89 15.00
N MET A 866 -13.99 -3.89 15.61
CA MET A 866 -14.54 -2.55 15.75
C MET A 866 -14.72 -1.84 14.41
N GLU A 867 -13.87 -2.11 13.42
CA GLU A 867 -14.08 -1.69 12.02
C GLU A 867 -15.39 -2.21 11.48
N HIS A 868 -15.60 -3.51 11.60
CA HIS A 868 -16.77 -4.17 11.07
C HIS A 868 -18.06 -3.66 11.73
N VAL A 869 -18.06 -3.54 13.05
CA VAL A 869 -19.22 -3.05 13.82
C VAL A 869 -19.50 -1.58 13.50
N SER A 870 -18.49 -0.71 13.45
CA SER A 870 -18.66 0.69 13.06
C SER A 870 -19.12 0.82 11.61
N PHE A 871 -18.61 0.01 10.69
CA PHE A 871 -19.05 0.03 9.30
C PHE A 871 -20.54 -0.34 9.20
N ARG A 872 -21.00 -1.33 9.98
CA ARG A 872 -22.42 -1.70 10.07
C ARG A 872 -23.29 -0.61 10.70
N LEU A 873 -22.79 0.09 11.73
CA LEU A 873 -23.55 1.11 12.45
C LEU A 873 -23.58 2.48 11.77
N HIS A 874 -22.47 2.87 11.14
CA HIS A 874 -22.23 4.23 10.68
C HIS A 874 -21.75 4.32 9.22
N GLY A 875 -21.60 3.20 8.53
CA GLY A 875 -21.15 3.13 7.13
C GLY A 875 -19.68 3.51 6.93
N ARG A 876 -18.83 3.43 7.97
CA ARG A 876 -17.40 3.84 7.92
C ARG A 876 -16.46 2.87 8.66
N PRO A 877 -15.31 2.50 8.06
CA PRO A 877 -14.25 1.63 8.61
C PRO A 877 -13.29 2.37 9.57
N LEU A 878 -12.63 1.66 10.51
CA LEU A 878 -11.86 2.20 11.66
C LEU A 878 -10.67 1.34 12.23
N CYS A 879 -9.42 1.76 12.05
CA CYS A 879 -8.24 1.40 12.89
C CYS A 879 -7.22 0.35 12.35
N THR A 880 -5.95 0.49 12.78
CA THR A 880 -4.85 -0.49 12.65
C THR A 880 -4.00 -0.38 13.95
N TYR A 881 -3.09 -1.34 14.23
CA TYR A 881 -2.31 -1.39 15.48
C TYR A 881 -0.93 -1.95 15.24
N GLU A 882 0.08 -1.42 15.94
CA GLU A 882 1.44 -1.95 15.91
C GLU A 882 2.16 -1.74 17.26
N SER A 883 2.05 -2.71 18.17
CA SER A 883 3.24 -3.22 18.86
C SER A 883 4.00 -4.12 17.88
N ALA A 884 5.30 -4.37 18.07
CA ALA A 884 6.12 -5.04 17.06
C ALA A 884 5.61 -6.47 16.81
N SER A 885 4.78 -6.57 15.77
CA SER A 885 3.92 -7.72 15.54
C SER A 885 4.73 -8.82 14.90
N MET A 886 4.80 -9.97 15.58
CA MET A 886 5.39 -11.19 15.03
C MET A 886 4.38 -11.98 14.19
N ARG A 887 3.22 -11.40 13.82
CA ARG A 887 2.19 -12.09 13.03
C ARG A 887 2.68 -12.51 11.64
N ARG A 888 3.87 -12.14 11.18
CA ARG A 888 4.51 -12.73 9.99
C ARG A 888 4.77 -14.24 10.17
N PHE A 889 4.88 -14.70 11.40
CA PHE A 889 5.06 -16.10 11.76
C PHE A 889 3.73 -16.77 12.15
N PHE A 890 3.66 -18.08 11.95
CA PHE A 890 2.50 -18.89 12.33
C PHE A 890 2.15 -18.70 13.81
N LYS A 891 0.91 -18.27 14.12
CA LYS A 891 0.44 -17.93 15.49
C LYS A 891 1.29 -16.89 16.24
N GLY A 892 2.13 -16.10 15.55
CA GLY A 892 2.95 -15.07 16.18
C GLY A 892 2.11 -14.02 16.92
N ARG A 893 2.60 -13.61 18.10
CA ARG A 893 2.04 -12.53 18.93
C ARG A 893 2.90 -11.27 18.73
N VAL A 894 3.67 -10.89 19.74
CA VAL A 894 4.48 -9.68 19.76
C VAL A 894 5.88 -9.98 20.30
N GLU A 895 6.82 -9.10 20.00
CA GLU A 895 8.16 -9.06 20.60
C GLU A 895 8.42 -7.65 21.16
N ASN A 896 9.32 -7.54 22.13
CA ASN A 896 9.64 -6.25 22.75
C ASN A 896 10.66 -5.45 21.92
N LEU A 897 10.31 -4.21 21.55
CA LEU A 897 11.24 -3.24 20.97
C LEU A 897 11.85 -2.36 22.07
N ARG A 898 13.06 -2.68 22.51
CA ARG A 898 13.77 -1.92 23.56
C ARG A 898 14.31 -0.59 23.02
N ALA A 899 13.49 0.46 23.11
CA ALA A 899 13.83 1.80 22.60
C ALA A 899 14.96 2.51 23.36
N ALA A 900 15.20 2.14 24.63
CA ALA A 900 16.31 2.69 25.43
C ALA A 900 17.64 2.05 25.01
N THR A 901 18.32 2.70 24.07
CA THR A 901 19.59 2.25 23.47
C THR A 901 20.74 3.18 23.86
N PRO A 902 22.02 2.75 23.78
CA PRO A 902 23.16 3.64 23.99
C PRO A 902 23.12 4.88 23.09
N GLN A 903 22.64 4.74 21.85
CA GLN A 903 22.47 5.82 20.89
C GLN A 903 21.40 6.82 21.35
N ALA A 904 20.25 6.32 21.81
CA ALA A 904 19.20 7.16 22.37
C ALA A 904 19.67 7.89 23.64
N LEU A 905 20.43 7.23 24.51
CA LEU A 905 21.02 7.86 25.70
C LEU A 905 22.00 8.97 25.30
N GLN A 906 22.92 8.69 24.37
CA GLN A 906 23.89 9.67 23.86
C GLN A 906 23.20 10.90 23.25
N TRP A 907 22.09 10.67 22.53
CA TRP A 907 21.26 11.74 21.98
C TRP A 907 20.64 12.61 23.08
N VAL A 908 20.02 11.99 24.09
CA VAL A 908 19.41 12.70 25.23
C VAL A 908 20.48 13.49 26.00
N GLU A 909 21.63 12.89 26.30
CA GLU A 909 22.74 13.55 26.99
C GLU A 909 23.25 14.77 26.21
N THR A 910 23.29 14.68 24.88
CA THR A 910 23.69 15.78 23.99
C THR A 910 22.66 16.92 24.03
N MET A 911 21.37 16.59 24.04
CA MET A 911 20.28 17.57 24.09
C MET A 911 20.14 18.27 25.45
N GLU A 912 20.46 17.59 26.54
CA GLU A 912 20.37 18.09 27.92
C GLU A 912 21.64 18.81 28.42
N ASN A 913 22.78 18.64 27.75
CA ASN A 913 24.03 19.26 28.18
C ASN A 913 23.90 20.80 28.21
N LYS A 914 24.07 21.43 29.39
CA LYS A 914 23.98 22.89 29.57
C LYS A 914 24.96 23.68 28.69
N ASN A 915 26.03 23.06 28.19
CA ASN A 915 26.93 23.67 27.21
C ASN A 915 26.41 23.59 25.76
N ALA A 916 25.47 22.68 25.47
CA ALA A 916 24.73 22.67 24.20
C ALA A 916 23.76 23.87 24.11
N SER A 917 23.45 24.56 25.22
CA SER A 917 22.74 25.84 25.16
C SER A 917 23.52 26.90 24.36
N LYS A 918 24.87 26.88 24.36
CA LYS A 918 25.67 27.74 23.47
C LYS A 918 25.55 27.33 22.01
N VAL A 919 25.32 26.04 21.73
CA VAL A 919 25.05 25.53 20.38
C VAL A 919 23.63 25.91 19.93
N LYS A 920 22.60 25.73 20.79
CA LYS A 920 21.22 26.21 20.55
C LYS A 920 21.14 27.74 20.34
N SER A 921 21.94 28.54 21.06
CA SER A 921 21.99 30.00 20.89
C SER A 921 22.84 30.45 19.70
N ALA A 922 23.90 29.72 19.34
CA ALA A 922 24.73 30.03 18.18
C ALA A 922 24.07 29.61 16.85
N TYR A 923 23.15 28.65 16.87
CA TYR A 923 22.33 28.28 15.71
C TYR A 923 21.34 29.38 15.27
N LEU A 924 20.88 30.21 16.21
CA LEU A 924 19.98 31.35 15.93
C LEU A 924 20.74 32.61 15.45
N ILE A 925 22.07 32.63 15.52
CA ILE A 925 22.93 33.74 15.12
C ILE A 925 23.96 33.21 14.13
N LYS A 926 23.62 33.15 12.82
CA LYS A 926 24.42 33.04 11.56
C LYS A 926 25.96 32.78 11.56
N SER A 927 26.58 32.25 12.61
CA SER A 927 27.99 32.44 12.93
C SER A 927 28.66 31.23 13.62
N ALA A 928 27.99 30.07 13.69
CA ALA A 928 28.57 28.87 14.31
C ALA A 928 29.38 28.03 13.29
N PRO A 929 30.54 27.45 13.66
CA PRO A 929 31.34 26.62 12.77
C PRO A 929 30.59 25.34 12.34
N ILE A 930 30.73 24.98 11.07
CA ILE A 930 30.10 23.83 10.36
C ILE A 930 30.16 22.50 11.13
N ALA A 931 31.18 22.29 11.97
CA ALA A 931 31.42 21.05 12.70
C ALA A 931 30.33 20.68 13.74
N CYS A 932 29.64 21.64 14.36
CA CYS A 932 28.61 21.31 15.36
C CYS A 932 27.29 20.80 14.73
N GLY A 933 27.02 21.17 13.46
CA GLY A 933 25.81 20.75 12.76
C GLY A 933 25.87 19.40 12.11
N GLU A 934 27.06 19.01 11.65
CA GLU A 934 27.31 17.65 11.17
C GLU A 934 27.18 16.64 12.31
N ILE A 935 27.67 16.97 13.52
CA ILE A 935 27.59 16.06 14.67
C ILE A 935 26.13 15.84 15.09
N ALA A 936 25.35 16.90 15.23
CA ALA A 936 23.98 16.79 15.73
C ALA A 936 23.03 16.13 14.70
N SER A 937 23.16 16.45 13.40
CA SER A 937 22.43 15.74 12.33
C SER A 937 22.86 14.27 12.21
N SER A 938 24.16 13.97 12.37
CA SER A 938 24.63 12.57 12.37
C SER A 938 24.07 11.76 13.54
N LEU A 939 23.89 12.36 14.73
CA LEU A 939 23.32 11.71 15.90
C LEU A 939 21.81 11.43 15.75
N ASP A 940 21.04 12.35 15.17
CA ASP A 940 19.62 12.13 14.84
C ASP A 940 19.48 10.95 13.86
N HIS A 941 20.19 11.01 12.74
CA HIS A 941 20.15 9.94 11.73
C HIS A 941 20.60 8.60 12.31
N LEU A 942 21.68 8.57 13.10
CA LEU A 942 22.20 7.34 13.68
C LEU A 942 21.26 6.72 14.73
N THR A 943 20.59 7.54 15.54
CA THR A 943 19.61 7.06 16.53
C THR A 943 18.35 6.53 15.83
N MET A 944 17.84 7.24 14.82
CA MET A 944 16.66 6.84 14.07
C MET A 944 16.91 5.57 13.24
N ASP A 945 18.05 5.50 12.53
CA ASP A 945 18.43 4.32 11.75
C ASP A 945 18.64 3.11 12.66
N HIS A 946 19.24 3.28 13.84
CA HIS A 946 19.40 2.20 14.79
C HIS A 946 18.06 1.71 15.35
N HIS A 947 17.14 2.63 15.70
CA HIS A 947 15.80 2.26 16.14
C HIS A 947 15.03 1.51 15.04
N TYR A 948 15.17 1.93 13.78
CA TYR A 948 14.59 1.24 12.64
C TYR A 948 15.20 -0.15 12.43
N GLN A 949 16.52 -0.31 12.54
CA GLN A 949 17.19 -1.62 12.47
C GLN A 949 16.68 -2.57 13.56
N LEU A 950 16.60 -2.11 14.81
CA LEU A 950 16.04 -2.88 15.91
C LEU A 950 14.59 -3.29 15.65
N MET A 951 13.76 -2.39 15.11
CA MET A 951 12.38 -2.71 14.71
C MET A 951 12.34 -3.82 13.64
N GLN A 952 13.23 -3.79 12.64
CA GLN A 952 13.31 -4.85 11.63
C GLN A 952 13.73 -6.19 12.24
N GLU A 953 14.72 -6.20 13.14
CA GLU A 953 15.14 -7.42 13.84
C GLU A 953 13.99 -8.02 14.68
N VAL A 954 13.30 -7.19 15.45
CA VAL A 954 12.18 -7.60 16.32
C VAL A 954 11.01 -8.16 15.49
N VAL A 955 10.60 -7.47 14.41
CA VAL A 955 9.49 -7.93 13.53
C VAL A 955 9.85 -9.20 12.75
N THR A 956 11.15 -9.46 12.56
CA THR A 956 11.66 -10.70 11.93
C THR A 956 12.04 -11.79 12.93
N GLY A 957 11.68 -11.63 14.22
CA GLY A 957 11.85 -12.67 15.24
C GLY A 957 13.25 -12.78 15.85
N TYR A 958 14.11 -11.78 15.66
CA TYR A 958 15.47 -11.71 16.20
C TYR A 958 15.61 -10.77 17.42
N GLY A 959 14.48 -10.53 18.11
CA GLY A 959 14.47 -9.89 19.42
C GLY A 959 15.07 -10.78 20.51
N ILE A 960 15.32 -10.21 21.70
CA ILE A 960 15.98 -10.93 22.81
C ILE A 960 15.01 -11.42 23.89
N ASP A 961 13.90 -10.72 24.11
CA ASP A 961 13.03 -10.95 25.27
C ASP A 961 12.37 -12.33 25.23
N ASN A 962 11.69 -12.66 24.13
CA ASN A 962 11.08 -13.98 23.95
C ASN A 962 12.08 -15.12 24.08
N HIS A 963 13.28 -14.93 23.52
CA HIS A 963 14.34 -15.92 23.59
C HIS A 963 14.78 -16.15 25.04
N LEU A 964 15.07 -15.08 25.79
CA LEU A 964 15.48 -15.17 27.19
C LEU A 964 14.37 -15.71 28.10
N ILE A 965 13.10 -15.38 27.84
CA ILE A 965 11.95 -15.93 28.58
C ILE A 965 11.87 -17.44 28.40
N ALA A 966 11.99 -17.93 27.16
CA ALA A 966 11.94 -19.36 26.90
C ALA A 966 13.12 -20.10 27.55
N LEU A 967 14.34 -19.55 27.48
CA LEU A 967 15.51 -20.13 28.17
C LEU A 967 15.33 -20.15 29.69
N LYS A 968 14.79 -19.07 30.30
CA LYS A 968 14.49 -19.02 31.74
C LYS A 968 13.47 -20.08 32.14
N GLU A 969 12.41 -20.25 31.36
CA GLU A 969 11.36 -21.20 31.70
C GLU A 969 11.84 -22.66 31.56
N ILE A 970 12.62 -22.96 30.53
CA ILE A 970 13.29 -24.28 30.39
C ILE A 970 14.23 -24.51 31.58
N ALA A 971 15.03 -23.51 31.96
CA ALA A 971 15.91 -23.61 33.11
C ALA A 971 15.14 -23.86 34.42
N GLN A 972 13.98 -23.24 34.59
CA GLN A 972 13.12 -23.44 35.77
C GLN A 972 12.60 -24.87 35.88
N GLN A 973 12.32 -25.51 34.75
CA GLN A 973 11.83 -26.90 34.71
C GLN A 973 12.97 -27.91 34.87
N LYS A 974 14.18 -27.54 34.44
CA LYS A 974 15.33 -28.44 34.34
C LYS A 974 16.20 -28.45 35.59
N TYR A 975 16.40 -27.30 36.23
CA TYR A 975 17.32 -27.16 37.35
C TYR A 975 16.57 -26.91 38.66
N ASP A 976 16.95 -27.62 39.72
CA ASP A 976 16.45 -27.37 41.07
C ASP A 976 16.84 -25.97 41.58
N LYS A 977 18.03 -25.49 41.18
CA LYS A 977 18.53 -24.14 41.44
C LYS A 977 18.68 -23.40 40.12
N MET A 978 18.02 -22.25 40.00
CA MET A 978 18.10 -21.37 38.84
C MET A 978 19.57 -20.93 38.55
N PRO A 979 20.03 -20.90 37.29
CA PRO A 979 21.32 -20.34 36.92
C PRO A 979 21.49 -18.91 37.43
N ASP A 980 22.71 -18.56 37.87
CA ASP A 980 22.97 -17.29 38.55
C ASP A 980 22.52 -16.09 37.67
N PHE A 981 22.74 -16.17 36.35
CA PHE A 981 22.27 -15.21 35.35
C PHE A 981 20.76 -14.89 35.43
N PHE A 982 19.90 -15.91 35.54
CA PHE A 982 18.44 -15.71 35.60
C PHE A 982 17.95 -15.35 37.00
N SER A 983 18.77 -15.59 38.03
CA SER A 983 18.47 -15.26 39.42
C SER A 983 18.98 -13.88 39.83
N ASN A 984 19.77 -13.21 38.98
CA ASN A 984 20.34 -11.92 39.30
C ASN A 984 19.26 -10.82 39.23
N GLN A 985 19.41 -9.82 40.11
CA GLN A 985 18.45 -8.72 40.20
C GLN A 985 18.41 -7.88 38.91
N GLN A 986 19.51 -7.85 38.14
CA GLN A 986 19.57 -7.07 36.89
C GLN A 986 18.69 -7.69 35.79
N PHE A 987 18.64 -9.02 35.70
CA PHE A 987 17.79 -9.77 34.79
C PHE A 987 16.33 -9.54 35.15
N ASP A 988 15.95 -9.61 36.42
CA ASP A 988 14.58 -9.28 36.83
C ASP A 988 14.25 -7.80 36.56
N SER A 989 15.20 -6.88 36.76
CA SER A 989 15.03 -5.46 36.43
C SER A 989 14.81 -5.21 34.93
N MET A 990 15.33 -6.08 34.06
CA MET A 990 15.13 -6.00 32.60
C MET A 990 13.66 -6.13 32.20
N PHE A 991 12.87 -6.86 33.00
CA PHE A 991 11.43 -7.05 32.83
C PHE A 991 10.59 -6.09 33.70
N ASN A 992 11.23 -5.22 34.49
CA ASN A 992 10.58 -4.14 35.21
C ASN A 992 10.37 -2.92 34.28
N PHE A 993 9.35 -3.00 33.42
CA PHE A 993 9.06 -1.98 32.41
C PHE A 993 8.46 -0.70 33.00
N ARG A 994 9.32 0.19 33.52
CA ARG A 994 8.93 1.52 34.02
C ARG A 994 8.26 2.43 32.98
N LEU A 995 8.44 2.16 31.69
CA LEU A 995 7.69 2.81 30.62
C LEU A 995 7.19 1.74 29.64
N SER A 996 5.88 1.52 29.63
CA SER A 996 5.21 0.59 28.71
C SER A 996 4.46 1.37 27.63
N THR A 997 4.81 1.16 26.36
CA THR A 997 4.29 1.96 25.25
C THR A 997 3.73 1.11 24.10
N SER A 998 2.77 1.66 23.35
CA SER A 998 2.25 1.02 22.15
C SER A 998 1.68 2.04 21.18
N GLN A 999 1.95 1.84 19.89
CA GLN A 999 1.38 2.64 18.82
C GLN A 999 0.08 2.01 18.32
N VAL A 1000 -0.99 2.79 18.31
CA VAL A 1000 -2.29 2.38 17.76
C VAL A 1000 -2.58 3.23 16.53
N THR A 1001 -2.05 2.82 15.37
CA THR A 1001 -2.18 3.57 14.12
C THR A 1001 -3.53 3.34 13.46
N LEU A 1002 -4.45 4.29 13.44
CA LEU A 1002 -5.73 4.04 12.76
C LEU A 1002 -5.64 4.07 11.21
N GLY A 1003 -5.84 2.95 10.49
CA GLY A 1003 -6.34 3.05 9.10
C GLY A 1003 -6.32 1.81 8.20
N ILE A 1004 -7.50 1.45 7.67
CA ILE A 1004 -7.69 1.06 6.26
C ILE A 1004 -8.93 1.83 5.75
N LEU A 1005 -8.71 2.85 4.88
CA LEU A 1005 -9.65 3.81 4.25
C LEU A 1005 -9.64 5.26 4.83
N GLN A 1006 -8.66 6.09 4.37
CA GLN A 1006 -8.76 7.56 4.30
C GLN A 1006 -8.77 7.97 2.81
N PRO A 1007 -9.66 8.87 2.36
CA PRO A 1007 -9.62 10.29 2.74
C PRO A 1007 -11.02 10.86 3.02
N ILE A 1008 -11.39 10.98 4.30
CA ILE A 1008 -12.55 11.77 4.71
C ILE A 1008 -12.09 12.81 5.75
N HIS A 1009 -11.65 13.96 5.24
CA HIS A 1009 -11.04 15.10 5.95
C HIS A 1009 -11.96 15.80 7.00
N TRP A 1010 -13.20 15.32 7.20
CA TRP A 1010 -14.19 15.95 8.08
C TRP A 1010 -14.58 15.14 9.32
N LEU A 1011 -13.96 13.97 9.57
CA LEU A 1011 -14.16 13.22 10.82
C LEU A 1011 -12.99 13.39 11.79
N LYS A 1012 -12.99 14.53 12.49
CA LYS A 1012 -12.35 14.69 13.80
C LYS A 1012 -13.02 13.68 14.75
N CYS A 1013 -12.46 12.47 14.87
CA CYS A 1013 -12.94 11.50 15.83
C CYS A 1013 -11.85 11.26 16.86
N ASP A 1014 -12.07 11.84 18.02
CA ASP A 1014 -11.32 11.63 19.25
C ASP A 1014 -11.54 10.19 19.75
N ARG A 1015 -10.70 9.27 19.26
CA ARG A 1015 -10.73 7.85 19.65
C ARG A 1015 -9.46 7.55 20.39
N VAL A 1016 -9.58 6.99 21.58
CA VAL A 1016 -8.46 6.85 22.52
C VAL A 1016 -8.41 5.42 23.02
N VAL A 1017 -7.20 4.85 22.97
CA VAL A 1017 -6.85 3.59 23.61
C VAL A 1017 -6.02 3.92 24.83
N GLY A 1018 -6.21 3.19 25.91
CA GLY A 1018 -5.39 3.35 27.10
C GLY A 1018 -5.37 2.13 27.98
N TYR A 1019 -4.31 2.07 28.78
CA TYR A 1019 -4.05 1.04 29.77
C TYR A 1019 -3.23 1.66 30.92
N GLY A 1020 -3.24 1.00 32.07
CA GLY A 1020 -2.43 1.41 33.21
C GLY A 1020 -0.95 1.05 33.03
N PRO A 1021 -0.07 1.53 33.92
CA PRO A 1021 1.31 1.07 33.96
C PRO A 1021 1.37 -0.42 34.35
N VAL A 1022 2.36 -1.14 33.82
CA VAL A 1022 2.57 -2.57 34.11
C VAL A 1022 3.31 -2.82 35.44
N VAL A 1023 3.89 -1.77 36.02
CA VAL A 1023 4.59 -1.76 37.32
C VAL A 1023 4.20 -0.50 38.11
N GLU A 1024 4.26 -0.56 39.44
CA GLU A 1024 3.75 0.52 40.30
C GLU A 1024 4.56 1.83 40.17
N ASP A 1025 5.86 1.73 39.94
CA ASP A 1025 6.79 2.85 39.74
C ASP A 1025 6.94 3.25 38.26
N GLY A 1026 5.97 2.90 37.42
CA GLY A 1026 6.02 3.09 35.97
C GLY A 1026 4.91 3.94 35.37
N TYR A 1027 4.97 4.03 34.04
CA TYR A 1027 4.03 4.71 33.18
C TYR A 1027 3.46 3.78 32.10
N GLY A 1028 2.17 3.90 31.80
CA GLY A 1028 1.57 3.38 30.57
C GLY A 1028 1.40 4.53 29.57
N CYS A 1029 1.89 4.39 28.35
CA CYS A 1029 1.80 5.43 27.32
C CYS A 1029 1.34 4.86 25.97
N ALA A 1030 0.04 4.95 25.69
CA ALA A 1030 -0.51 4.59 24.39
C ALA A 1030 -0.54 5.82 23.48
N TYR A 1031 -0.15 5.69 22.22
CA TYR A 1031 -0.10 6.84 21.31
C TYR A 1031 -0.59 6.53 19.90
N LYS A 1032 -1.08 7.58 19.24
CA LYS A 1032 -1.59 7.55 17.87
C LYS A 1032 -1.07 8.76 17.11
N PHE A 1033 -0.60 8.51 15.90
CA PHE A 1033 -0.25 9.56 14.94
C PHE A 1033 -1.36 9.73 13.89
N SER A 1034 -1.70 10.98 13.58
CA SER A 1034 -2.44 11.35 12.37
C SER A 1034 -1.58 12.32 11.55
N SER A 1035 -2.04 12.68 10.35
CA SER A 1035 -1.34 13.66 9.50
C SER A 1035 -1.21 15.06 10.13
N GLU A 1036 -2.06 15.40 11.11
CA GLU A 1036 -2.12 16.73 11.73
C GLU A 1036 -1.75 16.73 13.22
N ASN A 1037 -2.04 15.64 13.95
CA ASN A 1037 -1.97 15.62 15.41
C ASN A 1037 -1.29 14.34 15.93
N MET A 1038 -0.61 14.43 17.08
CA MET A 1038 -0.16 13.28 17.87
C MET A 1038 -0.98 13.20 19.15
N LEU A 1039 -1.65 12.06 19.40
CA LEU A 1039 -2.44 11.84 20.60
C LEU A 1039 -1.72 10.85 21.51
N PHE A 1040 -1.57 11.22 22.79
CA PHE A 1040 -0.94 10.41 23.83
C PHE A 1040 -1.90 10.20 24.99
N PHE A 1041 -2.08 8.95 25.42
CA PHE A 1041 -2.71 8.60 26.68
C PHE A 1041 -1.64 8.14 27.66
N ILE A 1042 -1.47 8.88 28.75
CA ILE A 1042 -0.43 8.64 29.75
C ILE A 1042 -1.10 8.28 31.07
N SER A 1043 -0.69 7.17 31.66
CA SER A 1043 -1.15 6.68 32.96
C SER A 1043 0.02 6.44 33.91
N SER A 1044 -0.21 6.65 35.21
CA SER A 1044 0.73 6.39 36.30
C SER A 1044 -0.03 6.09 37.58
N MET A 1045 0.61 5.44 38.55
CA MET A 1045 -0.02 5.16 39.84
C MET A 1045 0.16 6.31 40.82
N LYS A 1046 -0.94 6.80 41.40
CA LYS A 1046 -0.88 7.86 42.43
C LYS A 1046 -0.17 7.43 43.72
N SER A 1047 -0.01 6.12 43.95
CA SER A 1047 0.75 5.58 45.08
C SER A 1047 2.25 5.85 44.97
N CYS A 1048 2.78 5.94 43.74
CA CYS A 1048 4.18 6.25 43.50
C CYS A 1048 4.41 7.76 43.41
N LYS A 1049 5.13 8.33 44.38
CA LYS A 1049 5.48 9.76 44.42
C LYS A 1049 6.44 10.18 43.31
N GLU A 1050 7.15 9.24 42.71
CA GLU A 1050 8.12 9.50 41.65
C GLU A 1050 7.44 9.65 40.28
N THR A 1051 6.26 9.06 40.09
CA THR A 1051 5.53 9.11 38.82
C THR A 1051 4.36 10.09 38.86
N ASP A 1052 4.28 10.96 37.86
CA ASP A 1052 3.19 11.89 37.63
C ASP A 1052 2.90 11.97 36.12
N SER A 1053 1.67 11.59 35.74
CA SER A 1053 1.20 11.58 34.34
C SER A 1053 1.13 12.97 33.72
N CYS A 1054 0.75 14.00 34.50
CA CYS A 1054 0.71 15.39 34.03
C CYS A 1054 2.13 15.91 33.80
N ARG A 1055 3.06 15.62 34.72
CA ARG A 1055 4.47 16.00 34.56
C ARG A 1055 5.09 15.31 33.34
N PHE A 1056 4.77 14.04 33.11
CA PHE A 1056 5.22 13.32 31.92
C PHE A 1056 4.69 13.97 30.64
N ARG A 1057 3.39 14.29 30.58
CA ARG A 1057 2.77 14.99 29.43
C ARG A 1057 3.48 16.30 29.12
N ASP A 1058 3.74 17.12 30.13
CA ASP A 1058 4.36 18.44 29.96
C ASP A 1058 5.80 18.29 29.45
N MET A 1059 6.54 17.32 29.97
CA MET A 1059 7.90 17.02 29.50
C MET A 1059 7.91 16.46 28.07
N LEU A 1060 6.98 15.57 27.74
CA LEU A 1060 6.84 15.00 26.40
C LEU A 1060 6.52 16.09 25.37
N THR A 1061 5.57 16.97 25.69
CA THR A 1061 5.20 18.11 24.84
C THR A 1061 6.42 18.98 24.57
N LYS A 1062 7.14 19.37 25.62
CA LYS A 1062 8.36 20.15 25.51
C LYS A 1062 9.43 19.45 24.66
N THR A 1063 9.61 18.15 24.85
CA THR A 1063 10.60 17.35 24.10
C THR A 1063 10.27 17.31 22.60
N LEU A 1064 9.00 17.12 22.25
CA LEU A 1064 8.54 17.15 20.86
C LEU A 1064 8.74 18.54 20.23
N ASP A 1065 8.50 19.62 20.97
CA ASP A 1065 8.76 20.99 20.51
C ASP A 1065 10.26 21.26 20.32
N ASP A 1066 11.10 20.78 21.23
CA ASP A 1066 12.57 20.85 21.14
C ASP A 1066 13.08 20.09 19.90
N MET A 1067 12.59 18.87 19.67
CA MET A 1067 12.92 18.05 18.48
C MET A 1067 12.48 18.73 17.18
N ARG A 1068 11.27 19.30 17.16
CA ARG A 1068 10.76 20.05 16.01
C ARG A 1068 11.65 21.24 15.70
N THR A 1069 11.96 22.06 16.71
CA THR A 1069 12.82 23.23 16.56
C THR A 1069 14.22 22.85 16.05
N PHE A 1070 14.77 21.76 16.57
CA PHE A 1070 16.05 21.21 16.11
C PHE A 1070 16.00 20.78 14.64
N THR A 1071 14.98 20.01 14.26
CA THR A 1071 14.80 19.52 12.88
C THR A 1071 14.59 20.67 11.89
N GLU A 1072 13.78 21.67 12.26
CA GLU A 1072 13.56 22.88 11.44
C GLU A 1072 14.86 23.66 11.24
N ALA A 1073 15.70 23.77 12.27
CA ALA A 1073 17.00 24.42 12.19
C ALA A 1073 17.99 23.66 11.28
N VAL A 1074 18.03 22.32 11.36
CA VAL A 1074 18.86 21.46 10.49
C VAL A 1074 18.39 21.50 9.05
N CYS A 1075 17.08 21.54 8.79
CA CYS A 1075 16.54 21.66 7.43
C CYS A 1075 16.77 23.06 6.82
N ALA A 1076 16.94 24.09 7.65
CA ALA A 1076 17.17 25.46 7.20
C ALA A 1076 18.66 25.77 6.95
N SER A 1077 19.58 25.03 7.58
CA SER A 1077 21.03 25.08 7.30
C SER A 1077 21.39 24.28 6.07
#